data_AF-A0A935YCL6-F1
#
_entry.id   AF-A0A935YCL6-F1
#
_cell.length_a   1.000
_cell.length_b   1.000
_cell.length_c   1.000
_cell.angle_alpha   90.00
_cell.angle_beta   90.00
_cell.angle_gamma   90.00
#
_symmetry.space_group_name_H-M   'P 1'
#
loop_
_entity.id
_entity.type
_entity.pdbx_description
1 polymer ?
#
loop_
_entity_poly.entity_id
_entity_poly.type
_entity_poly.pdbx_seq_one_letter_code
_entity_poly.pdbx_strand_id
1 'polypeptide(L)'
;MNYPAWELMATGGGFWIALVAVTHVFVSHFAVGGGLWLVLTEQRALRTRDDDLLAYVKGHARFFLLLTMVFGGLSGVGIWWTIALLSPGATSQLIHTFVFGWAAEWVCFVAEIVALFVYYYTFGRMRAREHVVIGWYYFVFAWLSLFLINGIIGFMLTPGGWLQGGGFWAGFFNPSFLPSLLMRTMLSLMIAGMFGLLTAVHRRDAAFRARVVRWSATWLLVGIVPMALAAWWYVQALPEPQRGMVLGRAREVVPYLAWFLRLSPALLVLALAMMARLPRLASRPLAWVVLAVGFAHLGSFEFVREGGRRPWVIHGVMYSTGLRPADAAAADANGFLATARWTAAKAVATDDPVPAGREIFRFQCAPCHAVGGPLNDILPLTVGLPETGLQSQLSGQGTVVPYMPPFAGTPAERAAVAAYIARGLHGRQLDAVPSLPPPSDTAVVIPPFSAADDRWVLLAWGSMGMHCLTDSDPWFVILPPANSLHAQLIRRGPTPEVVTDGVVVSFAVEPGFEHPEREVRFWEFARANFGVDLEPGTGLAGNRVTGQMAIDAAGGMFTAAAVPVVPYRDGRYHPYPLFTIEARDAATGEVLARTRMVAPTSTEMGCARCHGGGWRVDGVAGITDETGRAILAVHDKHSRTDLLRDAGRGEPRLCGSCHADPAVGRDGEPGRLNLSAAIHGWHANYLRGRGADACALCHPADPDGPTGCQRDGHAGSLDCTDCHGTLEDHALSLLKAEQEAGKPGAQRLMAHLSPRAVASLADIVGRTPWLQQPDCLGCHAEFEAPAELAAFNHWTAGKDELFRERRDDSGSLACLACHGPTHATYPAQDRAWGVDRDNIQPLQYQGNRRPLGGGGNCAVCHGQDMEDSVHHANMPGGAS
;
A
#
# COMPACT_ATOMS: atom_id res chain seq x y z
N MET A 1 12.62 13.14 -22.62
CA MET A 1 11.27 13.03 -23.24
C MET A 1 11.18 13.91 -24.49
N ASN A 2 11.00 13.31 -25.67
CA ASN A 2 11.07 14.04 -26.95
C ASN A 2 9.77 14.10 -27.76
N TYR A 3 8.65 13.56 -27.27
CA TYR A 3 7.40 13.50 -28.02
C TYR A 3 6.24 14.20 -27.29
N PRO A 4 5.31 14.83 -28.03
CA PRO A 4 4.08 15.36 -27.46
C PRO A 4 3.17 14.24 -26.94
N ALA A 5 2.47 14.48 -25.84
CA ALA A 5 1.47 13.53 -25.32
C ALA A 5 0.11 13.75 -26.00
N TRP A 6 -0.46 12.68 -26.56
CA TRP A 6 -1.82 12.69 -27.08
C TRP A 6 -2.83 12.50 -25.94
N GLU A 7 -3.61 13.56 -25.64
CA GLU A 7 -4.51 13.58 -24.50
C GLU A 7 -5.85 12.91 -24.82
N LEU A 8 -6.09 11.74 -24.24
CA LEU A 8 -7.30 10.92 -24.44
C LEU A 8 -7.99 10.59 -23.12
N MET A 9 -8.16 11.57 -22.23
CA MET A 9 -8.54 11.35 -20.83
C MET A 9 -9.73 10.40 -20.64
N ALA A 10 -10.84 10.58 -21.38
CA ALA A 10 -12.05 9.77 -21.21
C ALA A 10 -11.95 8.32 -21.71
N THR A 11 -11.01 7.99 -22.60
CA THR A 11 -10.89 6.63 -23.16
C THR A 11 -9.59 5.95 -22.76
N GLY A 12 -8.53 6.72 -22.49
CA GLY A 12 -7.19 6.23 -22.23
C GLY A 12 -6.54 5.58 -23.45
N GLY A 13 -5.20 5.47 -23.43
CA GLY A 13 -4.48 4.79 -24.51
C GLY A 13 -4.78 3.28 -24.59
N GLY A 14 -4.96 2.64 -23.44
CA GLY A 14 -5.25 1.20 -23.35
C GLY A 14 -6.52 0.78 -24.08
N PHE A 15 -7.56 1.62 -24.09
CA PHE A 15 -8.82 1.34 -24.78
C PHE A 15 -8.66 1.26 -26.29
N TRP A 16 -7.99 2.24 -26.89
CA TRP A 16 -7.81 2.28 -28.34
C TRP A 16 -6.91 1.15 -28.81
N ILE A 17 -5.86 0.83 -28.05
CA ILE A 17 -5.03 -0.35 -28.32
C ILE A 17 -5.88 -1.62 -28.25
N ALA A 18 -6.67 -1.83 -27.19
CA ALA A 18 -7.50 -3.03 -27.06
C ALA A 18 -8.52 -3.13 -28.21
N LEU A 19 -9.23 -2.05 -28.51
CA LEU A 19 -10.27 -2.03 -29.55
C LEU A 19 -9.69 -2.34 -30.94
N VAL A 20 -8.62 -1.64 -31.34
CA VAL A 20 -8.04 -1.76 -32.68
C VAL A 20 -7.23 -3.05 -32.80
N ALA A 21 -6.37 -3.34 -31.83
CA ALA A 21 -5.47 -4.50 -31.90
C ALA A 21 -6.23 -5.82 -31.78
N VAL A 22 -7.14 -6.00 -30.80
CA VAL A 22 -7.87 -7.27 -30.67
C VAL A 22 -8.71 -7.55 -31.91
N THR A 23 -9.37 -6.52 -32.45
CA THR A 23 -10.18 -6.63 -33.66
C THR A 23 -9.35 -7.00 -34.89
N HIS A 24 -8.23 -6.32 -35.10
CA HIS A 24 -7.32 -6.64 -36.20
C HIS A 24 -6.68 -8.02 -36.04
N VAL A 25 -6.23 -8.38 -34.83
CA VAL A 25 -5.60 -9.67 -34.53
C VAL A 25 -6.60 -10.81 -34.79
N PHE A 26 -7.87 -10.65 -34.43
CA PHE A 26 -8.89 -11.67 -34.71
C PHE A 26 -9.07 -11.93 -36.22
N VAL A 27 -9.09 -10.87 -37.04
CA VAL A 27 -9.25 -10.99 -38.49
C VAL A 27 -7.96 -11.44 -39.19
N SER A 28 -6.79 -10.96 -38.75
CA SER A 28 -5.50 -11.43 -39.30
C SER A 28 -5.25 -12.90 -38.97
N HIS A 29 -5.62 -13.38 -37.79
CA HIS A 29 -5.53 -14.81 -37.47
C HIS A 29 -6.51 -15.64 -38.32
N PHE A 30 -7.68 -15.08 -38.66
CA PHE A 30 -8.56 -15.68 -39.67
C PHE A 30 -7.91 -15.70 -41.06
N ALA A 31 -7.18 -14.65 -41.47
CA ALA A 31 -6.45 -14.64 -42.74
C ALA A 31 -5.45 -15.81 -42.82
N VAL A 32 -4.62 -15.99 -41.79
CA VAL A 32 -3.64 -17.09 -41.75
C VAL A 32 -4.32 -18.46 -41.76
N GLY A 33 -5.19 -18.73 -40.78
CA GLY A 33 -5.79 -20.06 -40.64
C GLY A 33 -6.82 -20.35 -41.73
N GLY A 34 -7.60 -19.34 -42.13
CA GLY A 34 -8.61 -19.42 -43.18
C GLY A 34 -7.98 -19.64 -44.56
N GLY A 35 -6.77 -19.14 -44.81
CA GLY A 35 -5.98 -19.49 -45.99
C GLY A 35 -5.69 -20.97 -46.10
N LEU A 36 -5.20 -21.58 -45.00
CA LEU A 36 -4.99 -23.02 -44.95
C LEU A 36 -6.31 -23.78 -45.08
N TRP A 37 -7.37 -23.29 -44.44
CA TRP A 37 -8.69 -23.90 -44.51
C TRP A 37 -9.23 -23.89 -45.94
N LEU A 38 -9.09 -22.79 -46.68
CA LEU A 38 -9.49 -22.67 -48.08
C LEU A 38 -8.79 -23.71 -48.94
N VAL A 39 -7.45 -23.75 -48.90
CA VAL A 39 -6.68 -24.64 -49.78
C VAL A 39 -6.92 -26.12 -49.46
N LEU A 40 -7.02 -26.48 -48.18
CA LEU A 40 -7.30 -27.87 -47.78
C LEU A 40 -8.74 -28.28 -48.10
N THR A 41 -9.70 -27.36 -48.01
CA THR A 41 -11.10 -27.64 -48.37
C THR A 41 -11.26 -27.77 -49.88
N GLU A 42 -10.56 -26.96 -50.68
CA GLU A 42 -10.51 -27.13 -52.14
C GLU A 42 -9.87 -28.48 -52.52
N GLN A 43 -8.69 -28.78 -51.97
CA GLN A 43 -8.03 -30.07 -52.20
C GLN A 43 -8.93 -31.25 -51.85
N ARG A 44 -9.66 -31.15 -50.73
CA ARG A 44 -10.64 -32.16 -50.33
C ARG A 44 -11.74 -32.30 -51.38
N ALA A 45 -12.36 -31.18 -51.80
CA ALA A 45 -13.41 -31.18 -52.82
C ALA A 45 -12.96 -31.84 -54.13
N LEU A 46 -11.75 -31.52 -54.58
CA LEU A 46 -11.17 -32.10 -55.80
C LEU A 46 -10.89 -33.61 -55.64
N ARG A 47 -10.33 -34.05 -54.51
CA ARG A 47 -10.07 -35.47 -54.24
C ARG A 47 -11.34 -36.29 -54.13
N THR A 48 -12.39 -35.74 -53.51
CA THR A 48 -13.68 -36.42 -53.36
C THR A 48 -14.64 -36.20 -54.54
N ARG A 49 -14.24 -35.42 -55.54
CA ARG A 49 -15.09 -35.00 -56.67
C ARG A 49 -16.43 -34.42 -56.22
N ASP A 50 -16.38 -33.52 -55.24
CA ASP A 50 -17.55 -32.89 -54.61
C ASP A 50 -17.72 -31.46 -55.15
N ASP A 51 -18.54 -31.32 -56.20
CA ASP A 51 -18.79 -30.05 -56.88
C ASP A 51 -19.53 -29.04 -55.97
N ASP A 52 -20.38 -29.51 -55.07
CA ASP A 52 -21.07 -28.66 -54.09
C ASP A 52 -20.09 -28.04 -53.11
N LEU A 53 -19.10 -28.81 -52.66
CA LEU A 53 -18.04 -28.33 -51.78
C LEU A 53 -17.13 -27.34 -52.50
N LEU A 54 -16.82 -27.60 -53.77
CA LEU A 54 -16.02 -26.69 -54.59
C LEU A 54 -16.74 -25.34 -54.81
N ALA A 55 -18.03 -25.38 -55.12
CA ALA A 55 -18.86 -24.18 -55.26
C ALA A 55 -18.96 -23.40 -53.95
N TYR A 56 -19.05 -24.09 -52.81
CA TYR A 56 -19.02 -23.47 -51.49
C TYR A 56 -17.67 -22.81 -51.18
N VAL A 57 -16.54 -23.46 -51.48
CA VAL A 57 -15.20 -22.88 -51.32
C VAL A 57 -15.06 -21.60 -52.15
N LYS A 58 -15.53 -21.58 -53.40
CA LYS A 58 -15.56 -20.38 -54.24
C LYS A 58 -16.37 -19.23 -53.61
N GLY A 59 -17.53 -19.54 -53.03
CA GLY A 59 -18.35 -18.58 -52.31
C GLY A 59 -17.68 -18.06 -51.04
N HIS A 60 -17.05 -18.96 -50.27
CA HIS A 60 -16.29 -18.61 -49.08
C HIS A 60 -15.05 -17.76 -49.42
N ALA A 61 -14.37 -18.02 -50.54
CA ALA A 61 -13.24 -17.23 -51.00
C ALA A 61 -13.59 -15.76 -51.26
N ARG A 62 -14.82 -15.46 -51.73
CA ARG A 62 -15.31 -14.07 -51.84
C ARG A 62 -15.46 -13.42 -50.46
N PHE A 63 -16.09 -14.11 -49.51
CA PHE A 63 -16.26 -13.63 -48.14
C PHE A 63 -14.91 -13.38 -47.48
N PHE A 64 -14.01 -14.36 -47.63
CA PHE A 64 -12.65 -14.32 -47.13
C PHE A 64 -11.91 -13.11 -47.69
N LEU A 65 -11.89 -12.92 -49.02
CA LEU A 65 -11.26 -11.77 -49.67
C LEU A 65 -11.79 -10.43 -49.14
N LEU A 66 -13.10 -10.26 -48.99
CA LEU A 66 -13.65 -9.01 -48.47
C LEU A 66 -13.25 -8.75 -47.02
N LEU A 67 -13.31 -9.77 -46.16
CA LEU A 67 -13.01 -9.61 -44.74
C LEU A 67 -11.50 -9.43 -44.48
N THR A 68 -10.65 -10.28 -45.05
CA THR A 68 -9.22 -10.29 -44.73
C THR A 68 -8.46 -9.19 -45.46
N MET A 69 -8.76 -8.93 -46.74
CA MET A 69 -8.05 -7.90 -47.51
C MET A 69 -8.56 -6.50 -47.18
N VAL A 70 -9.88 -6.26 -47.25
CA VAL A 70 -10.42 -4.90 -47.08
C VAL A 70 -10.41 -4.51 -45.61
N PHE A 71 -11.12 -5.27 -44.77
CA PHE A 71 -11.20 -4.93 -43.35
C PHE A 71 -9.89 -5.23 -42.61
N GLY A 72 -9.24 -6.37 -42.88
CA GLY A 72 -7.93 -6.70 -42.30
C GLY A 72 -6.85 -5.69 -42.70
N GLY A 73 -6.77 -5.31 -43.99
CA GLY A 73 -5.83 -4.28 -44.44
C GLY A 73 -6.06 -2.90 -43.80
N LEU A 74 -7.30 -2.41 -43.76
CA LEU A 74 -7.64 -1.13 -43.13
C LEU A 74 -7.36 -1.13 -41.62
N SER A 75 -7.73 -2.20 -40.92
CA SER A 75 -7.48 -2.31 -39.48
C SER A 75 -5.98 -2.44 -39.14
N GLY A 76 -5.17 -3.01 -40.05
CA GLY A 76 -3.71 -3.08 -39.90
C GLY A 76 -3.05 -1.70 -39.98
N VAL A 77 -3.48 -0.86 -40.94
CA VAL A 77 -3.08 0.55 -41.00
C VAL A 77 -3.52 1.30 -39.73
N GLY A 78 -4.71 0.97 -39.21
CA GLY A 78 -5.22 1.50 -37.94
C GLY A 78 -4.30 1.23 -36.76
N ILE A 79 -3.67 0.04 -36.68
CA ILE A 79 -2.69 -0.27 -35.62
C ILE A 79 -1.50 0.70 -35.69
N TRP A 80 -0.91 0.89 -36.87
CA TRP A 80 0.25 1.77 -37.06
C TRP A 80 -0.02 3.19 -36.59
N TRP A 81 -1.19 3.74 -36.95
CA TRP A 81 -1.60 5.06 -36.49
C TRP A 81 -1.73 5.12 -34.97
N THR A 82 -2.37 4.11 -34.38
CA THR A 82 -2.65 4.02 -32.95
C THR A 82 -1.36 3.93 -32.13
N ILE A 83 -0.42 3.04 -32.48
CA ILE A 83 0.83 2.87 -31.74
C ILE A 83 1.79 4.05 -31.92
N ALA A 84 1.78 4.72 -33.08
CA ALA A 84 2.62 5.88 -33.34
C ALA A 84 2.22 7.07 -32.46
N LEU A 85 0.92 7.24 -32.18
CA LEU A 85 0.43 8.33 -31.34
C LEU A 85 0.47 8.01 -29.84
N LEU A 86 0.13 6.77 -29.46
CA LEU A 86 0.05 6.38 -28.04
C LEU A 86 1.41 6.03 -27.42
N SER A 87 2.35 5.54 -28.20
CA SER A 87 3.67 5.12 -27.70
C SER A 87 4.78 5.41 -28.72
N PRO A 88 4.97 6.69 -29.13
CA PRO A 88 5.92 7.07 -30.17
C PRO A 88 7.35 6.62 -29.86
N GLY A 89 7.77 6.70 -28.59
CA GLY A 89 9.09 6.24 -28.16
C GLY A 89 9.29 4.74 -28.37
N ALA A 90 8.31 3.92 -28.01
CA ALA A 90 8.38 2.47 -28.18
C ALA A 90 8.33 2.09 -29.67
N THR A 91 7.43 2.72 -30.43
CA THR A 91 7.32 2.54 -31.89
C THR A 91 8.64 2.90 -32.57
N SER A 92 9.24 4.04 -32.22
CA SER A 92 10.54 4.46 -32.72
C SER A 92 11.64 3.45 -32.41
N GLN A 93 11.71 2.94 -31.16
CA GLN A 93 12.69 1.92 -30.76
C GLN A 93 12.55 0.64 -31.59
N LEU A 94 11.31 0.18 -31.79
CA LEU A 94 11.04 -1.00 -32.62
C LEU A 94 11.43 -0.78 -34.08
N ILE A 95 11.24 0.43 -34.64
CA ILE A 95 11.63 0.75 -36.02
C ILE A 95 13.15 0.65 -36.17
N HIS A 96 13.89 1.31 -35.29
CA HIS A 96 15.36 1.29 -35.34
C HIS A 96 15.93 -0.13 -35.16
N THR A 97 15.19 -1.01 -34.50
CA THR A 97 15.63 -2.38 -34.25
C THR A 97 15.21 -3.34 -35.38
N PHE A 98 13.99 -3.21 -35.92
CA PHE A 98 13.35 -4.22 -36.76
C PHE A 98 12.79 -3.69 -38.08
N VAL A 99 13.24 -2.54 -38.59
CA VAL A 99 12.75 -1.96 -39.86
C VAL A 99 12.71 -2.99 -41.01
N PHE A 100 13.72 -3.84 -41.14
CA PHE A 100 13.75 -4.89 -42.18
C PHE A 100 12.83 -6.07 -41.88
N GLY A 101 12.57 -6.37 -40.61
CA GLY A 101 11.57 -7.37 -40.21
C GLY A 101 10.15 -6.93 -40.61
N TRP A 102 9.82 -5.66 -40.35
CA TRP A 102 8.57 -5.08 -40.82
C TRP A 102 8.51 -4.98 -42.34
N ALA A 103 9.56 -4.52 -43.02
CA ALA A 103 9.59 -4.47 -44.47
C ALA A 103 9.33 -5.86 -45.09
N ALA A 104 9.93 -6.92 -44.52
CA ALA A 104 9.68 -8.30 -44.95
C ALA A 104 8.22 -8.73 -44.71
N GLU A 105 7.60 -8.32 -43.60
CA GLU A 105 6.19 -8.59 -43.32
C GLU A 105 5.29 -7.93 -44.38
N TRP A 106 5.56 -6.67 -44.73
CA TRP A 106 4.83 -5.95 -45.78
C TRP A 106 4.96 -6.63 -47.15
N VAL A 107 6.14 -7.14 -47.50
CA VAL A 107 6.34 -7.90 -48.74
C VAL A 107 5.51 -9.19 -48.73
N CYS A 108 5.51 -9.93 -47.61
CA CYS A 108 4.67 -11.12 -47.46
C CYS A 108 3.19 -10.78 -47.57
N PHE A 109 2.73 -9.68 -46.96
CA PHE A 109 1.35 -9.22 -47.05
C PHE A 109 0.93 -8.85 -48.49
N VAL A 110 1.80 -8.16 -49.24
CA VAL A 110 1.52 -7.87 -50.66
C VAL A 110 1.45 -9.16 -51.49
N ALA A 111 2.39 -10.10 -51.26
CA ALA A 111 2.40 -11.38 -51.95
C ALA A 111 1.16 -12.23 -51.61
N GLU A 112 0.72 -12.19 -50.35
CA GLU A 112 -0.52 -12.79 -49.86
C GLU A 112 -1.73 -12.21 -50.62
N ILE A 113 -1.86 -10.87 -50.72
CA ILE A 113 -2.97 -10.22 -51.43
C ILE A 113 -2.97 -10.63 -52.91
N VAL A 114 -1.81 -10.60 -53.57
CA VAL A 114 -1.70 -10.99 -54.99
C VAL A 114 -2.12 -12.45 -55.17
N ALA A 115 -1.64 -13.36 -54.33
CA ALA A 115 -2.05 -14.76 -54.36
C ALA A 115 -3.56 -14.91 -54.14
N LEU A 116 -4.17 -14.16 -53.22
CA LEU A 116 -5.61 -14.20 -52.96
C LEU A 116 -6.44 -13.72 -54.15
N PHE A 117 -6.01 -12.64 -54.80
CA PHE A 117 -6.65 -12.13 -56.01
C PHE A 117 -6.61 -13.16 -57.13
N VAL A 118 -5.43 -13.73 -57.40
CA VAL A 118 -5.28 -14.76 -58.43
C VAL A 118 -6.15 -15.97 -58.09
N TYR A 119 -6.12 -16.44 -56.84
CA TYR A 119 -6.96 -17.54 -56.36
C TYR A 119 -8.45 -17.25 -56.60
N TYR A 120 -8.96 -16.10 -56.16
CA TYR A 120 -10.39 -15.81 -56.30
C TYR A 120 -10.84 -15.64 -57.77
N TYR A 121 -10.11 -14.87 -58.58
CA TYR A 121 -10.55 -14.52 -59.93
C TYR A 121 -10.27 -15.61 -60.97
N THR A 122 -9.39 -16.57 -60.69
CA THR A 122 -9.09 -17.68 -61.60
C THR A 122 -9.81 -18.98 -61.24
N PHE A 123 -10.72 -18.93 -60.26
CA PHE A 123 -11.51 -20.08 -59.81
C PHE A 123 -12.37 -20.66 -60.95
N GLY A 124 -12.01 -21.86 -61.42
CA GLY A 124 -12.63 -22.53 -62.57
C GLY A 124 -12.10 -22.11 -63.94
N ARG A 125 -11.08 -21.24 -63.99
CA ARG A 125 -10.37 -20.81 -65.21
C ARG A 125 -8.93 -21.33 -65.27
N MET A 126 -8.29 -21.52 -64.13
CA MET A 126 -6.95 -22.11 -63.99
C MET A 126 -7.03 -23.63 -63.79
N ARG A 127 -5.98 -24.39 -64.17
CA ARG A 127 -5.94 -25.84 -63.89
C ARG A 127 -5.95 -26.06 -62.38
N ALA A 128 -6.75 -27.02 -61.92
CA ALA A 128 -6.98 -27.25 -60.49
C ALA A 128 -5.68 -27.43 -59.67
N ARG A 129 -4.67 -28.10 -60.23
CA ARG A 129 -3.36 -28.26 -59.56
C ARG A 129 -2.64 -26.93 -59.34
N GLU A 130 -2.65 -26.05 -60.34
CA GLU A 130 -2.03 -24.73 -60.24
C GLU A 130 -2.81 -23.83 -59.29
N HIS A 131 -4.14 -23.87 -59.35
CA HIS A 131 -5.02 -23.10 -58.48
C HIS A 131 -4.79 -23.43 -56.99
N VAL A 132 -4.68 -24.72 -56.67
CA VAL A 132 -4.31 -25.20 -55.33
C VAL A 132 -2.92 -24.71 -54.91
N VAL A 133 -1.94 -24.67 -55.84
CA VAL A 133 -0.60 -24.12 -55.54
C VAL A 133 -0.66 -22.64 -55.19
N ILE A 134 -1.49 -21.85 -55.91
CA ILE A 134 -1.72 -20.43 -55.55
C ILE A 134 -2.32 -20.31 -54.14
N GLY A 135 -3.26 -21.19 -53.78
CA GLY A 135 -3.80 -21.23 -52.42
C GLY A 135 -2.75 -21.56 -51.35
N TRP A 136 -1.75 -22.40 -51.67
CA TRP A 136 -0.62 -22.65 -50.78
C TRP A 136 0.32 -21.45 -50.67
N TYR A 137 0.59 -20.74 -51.76
CA TYR A 137 1.35 -19.49 -51.69
C TYR A 137 0.67 -18.48 -50.77
N TYR A 138 -0.65 -18.31 -50.89
CA TYR A 138 -1.40 -17.47 -49.97
C TYR A 138 -1.14 -17.85 -48.50
N PHE A 139 -1.34 -19.13 -48.14
CA PHE A 139 -1.15 -19.58 -46.76
C PHE A 139 0.28 -19.36 -46.26
N VAL A 140 1.29 -19.70 -47.08
CA VAL A 140 2.69 -19.55 -46.71
C VAL A 140 3.03 -18.08 -46.46
N PHE A 141 2.61 -17.17 -47.35
CA PHE A 141 2.86 -15.74 -47.15
C PHE A 141 2.12 -15.19 -45.93
N ALA A 142 0.85 -15.57 -45.71
CA ALA A 142 0.10 -15.17 -44.53
C ALA A 142 0.76 -15.66 -43.23
N TRP A 143 1.22 -16.92 -43.21
CA TRP A 143 1.93 -17.47 -42.06
C TRP A 143 3.30 -16.83 -41.84
N LEU A 144 4.02 -16.48 -42.91
CA LEU A 144 5.27 -15.71 -42.83
C LEU A 144 5.05 -14.31 -42.26
N SER A 145 3.95 -13.64 -42.60
CA SER A 145 3.57 -12.37 -41.96
C SER A 145 3.39 -12.55 -40.44
N LEU A 146 2.67 -13.60 -40.02
CA LEU A 146 2.53 -13.96 -38.59
C LEU A 146 3.90 -14.26 -37.93
N PHE A 147 4.77 -15.01 -38.61
CA PHE A 147 6.11 -15.34 -38.13
C PHE A 147 6.94 -14.07 -37.87
N LEU A 148 6.90 -13.11 -38.81
CA LEU A 148 7.68 -11.88 -38.75
C LEU A 148 7.18 -10.95 -37.63
N ILE A 149 5.87 -10.68 -37.58
CA ILE A 149 5.32 -9.81 -36.53
C ILE A 149 5.46 -10.42 -35.13
N ASN A 150 5.37 -11.75 -35.02
CA ASN A 150 5.55 -12.48 -33.76
C ASN A 150 6.93 -12.21 -33.13
N GLY A 151 7.99 -12.14 -33.93
CA GLY A 151 9.33 -11.78 -33.46
C GLY A 151 9.38 -10.40 -32.83
N ILE A 152 8.77 -9.42 -33.49
CA ILE A 152 8.79 -8.01 -33.07
C ILE A 152 7.93 -7.80 -31.81
N ILE A 153 6.76 -8.42 -31.71
CA ILE A 153 5.89 -8.26 -30.52
C ILE A 153 6.39 -9.09 -29.33
N GLY A 154 6.99 -10.26 -29.57
CA GLY A 154 7.58 -11.11 -28.52
C GLY A 154 8.78 -10.42 -27.87
N PHE A 155 9.53 -9.64 -28.66
CA PHE A 155 10.63 -8.81 -28.17
C PHE A 155 10.17 -7.82 -27.10
N MET A 156 8.99 -7.19 -27.23
CA MET A 156 8.52 -6.21 -26.23
C MET A 156 8.39 -6.80 -24.82
N LEU A 157 8.03 -8.09 -24.72
CA LEU A 157 7.86 -8.80 -23.46
C LEU A 157 9.15 -9.48 -23.00
N THR A 158 9.92 -10.06 -23.93
CA THR A 158 11.15 -10.79 -23.62
C THR A 158 12.32 -10.39 -24.53
N PRO A 159 12.92 -9.19 -24.40
CA PRO A 159 14.04 -8.79 -25.27
C PRO A 159 15.24 -9.76 -25.25
N GLY A 160 15.40 -10.53 -24.17
CA GLY A 160 16.39 -11.59 -24.07
C GLY A 160 17.81 -11.07 -24.26
N GLY A 161 18.59 -11.77 -25.10
CA GLY A 161 19.99 -11.41 -25.39
C GLY A 161 20.15 -10.04 -26.06
N TRP A 162 19.09 -9.43 -26.60
CA TRP A 162 19.15 -8.09 -27.18
C TRP A 162 19.60 -7.04 -26.16
N LEU A 163 19.26 -7.19 -24.88
CA LEU A 163 19.66 -6.25 -23.81
C LEU A 163 21.18 -6.14 -23.64
N GLN A 164 21.96 -7.11 -24.14
CA GLN A 164 23.42 -7.14 -24.00
C GLN A 164 24.14 -6.49 -25.19
N GLY A 165 23.59 -6.59 -26.40
CA GLY A 165 24.32 -6.21 -27.63
C GLY A 165 23.49 -5.56 -28.73
N GLY A 166 22.18 -5.37 -28.55
CA GLY A 166 21.31 -4.67 -29.51
C GLY A 166 21.10 -5.36 -30.86
N GLY A 167 21.57 -6.60 -31.05
CA GLY A 167 21.54 -7.29 -32.33
C GLY A 167 20.14 -7.73 -32.78
N PHE A 168 19.81 -7.52 -34.07
CA PHE A 168 18.52 -7.86 -34.67
C PHE A 168 18.05 -9.29 -34.34
N TRP A 169 18.88 -10.30 -34.61
CA TRP A 169 18.49 -11.72 -34.45
C TRP A 169 18.28 -12.13 -33.00
N ALA A 170 19.06 -11.56 -32.07
CA ALA A 170 18.91 -11.83 -30.65
C ALA A 170 17.59 -11.28 -30.08
N GLY A 171 17.11 -10.14 -30.61
CA GLY A 171 15.80 -9.61 -30.26
C GLY A 171 14.65 -10.32 -30.98
N PHE A 172 14.84 -10.63 -32.27
CA PHE A 172 13.81 -11.28 -33.09
C PHE A 172 13.49 -12.69 -32.60
N PHE A 173 14.52 -13.52 -32.37
CA PHE A 173 14.39 -14.85 -31.78
C PHE A 173 14.49 -14.80 -30.25
N ASN A 174 13.59 -14.00 -29.65
CA ASN A 174 13.48 -13.88 -28.21
C ASN A 174 13.03 -15.19 -27.52
N PRO A 175 13.22 -15.34 -26.20
CA PRO A 175 12.81 -16.54 -25.45
C PRO A 175 11.34 -16.94 -25.66
N SER A 176 10.44 -15.97 -25.82
CA SER A 176 9.01 -16.24 -26.02
C SER A 176 8.62 -16.51 -27.48
N PHE A 177 9.55 -16.41 -28.43
CA PHE A 177 9.28 -16.45 -29.88
C PHE A 177 8.54 -17.71 -30.30
N LEU A 178 9.15 -18.88 -30.06
CA LEU A 178 8.59 -20.18 -30.47
C LEU A 178 7.27 -20.52 -29.77
N PRO A 179 7.15 -20.43 -28.43
CA PRO A 179 5.88 -20.72 -27.79
C PRO A 179 4.77 -19.76 -28.23
N SER A 180 5.07 -18.46 -28.43
CA SER A 180 4.11 -17.49 -28.96
C SER A 180 3.70 -17.83 -30.39
N LEU A 181 4.65 -18.16 -31.27
CA LEU A 181 4.38 -18.51 -32.66
C LEU A 181 3.48 -19.74 -32.76
N LEU A 182 3.78 -20.79 -31.99
CA LEU A 182 2.98 -22.01 -31.96
C LEU A 182 1.57 -21.72 -31.45
N MET A 183 1.45 -21.00 -30.33
CA MET A 183 0.16 -20.64 -29.75
C MET A 183 -0.69 -19.81 -30.74
N ARG A 184 -0.11 -18.77 -31.36
CA ARG A 184 -0.80 -17.93 -32.34
C ARG A 184 -1.19 -18.71 -33.59
N THR A 185 -0.34 -19.60 -34.07
CA THR A 185 -0.67 -20.49 -35.19
C THR A 185 -1.88 -21.37 -34.85
N MET A 186 -1.93 -21.96 -33.65
CA MET A 186 -3.07 -22.78 -33.22
C MET A 186 -4.35 -21.95 -33.07
N LEU A 187 -4.25 -20.73 -32.54
CA LEU A 187 -5.37 -19.77 -32.49
C LEU A 187 -5.88 -19.45 -33.91
N SER A 188 -5.00 -19.24 -34.88
CA SER A 188 -5.38 -19.04 -36.29
C SER A 188 -6.18 -20.22 -36.83
N LEU A 189 -5.76 -21.46 -36.56
CA LEU A 189 -6.50 -22.65 -36.98
C LEU A 189 -7.89 -22.72 -36.33
N MET A 190 -7.99 -22.41 -35.04
CA MET A 190 -9.27 -22.38 -34.33
C MET A 190 -10.21 -21.33 -34.96
N ILE A 191 -9.72 -20.10 -35.17
CA ILE A 191 -10.51 -19.00 -35.76
C ILE A 191 -10.95 -19.33 -37.19
N ALA A 192 -10.12 -20.00 -37.98
CA ALA A 192 -10.49 -20.49 -39.31
C ALA A 192 -11.75 -21.37 -39.27
N GLY A 193 -11.79 -22.31 -38.33
CA GLY A 193 -12.97 -23.14 -38.12
C GLY A 193 -14.18 -22.33 -37.68
N MET A 194 -14.03 -21.27 -36.87
CA MET A 194 -15.14 -20.43 -36.39
C MET A 194 -15.84 -19.71 -37.55
N PHE A 195 -15.07 -19.09 -38.45
CA PHE A 195 -15.62 -18.44 -39.64
C PHE A 195 -16.12 -19.46 -40.69
N GLY A 196 -15.48 -20.63 -40.77
CA GLY A 196 -16.01 -21.78 -41.51
C GLY A 196 -17.40 -22.18 -41.02
N LEU A 197 -17.63 -22.25 -39.70
CA LEU A 197 -18.93 -22.53 -39.10
C LEU A 197 -19.94 -21.43 -39.45
N LEU A 198 -19.56 -20.16 -39.30
CA LEU A 198 -20.42 -19.01 -39.57
C LEU A 198 -20.98 -19.02 -41.00
N THR A 199 -20.14 -19.32 -41.99
CA THR A 199 -20.60 -19.40 -43.39
C THR A 199 -21.35 -20.70 -43.70
N ALA A 200 -20.99 -21.82 -43.05
CA ALA A 200 -21.61 -23.12 -43.29
C ALA A 200 -23.07 -23.20 -42.81
N VAL A 201 -23.40 -22.62 -41.65
CA VAL A 201 -24.76 -22.73 -41.05
C VAL A 201 -25.86 -22.11 -41.92
N HIS A 202 -25.49 -21.23 -42.86
CA HIS A 202 -26.41 -20.56 -43.78
C HIS A 202 -26.84 -21.46 -44.96
N ARG A 203 -26.20 -22.62 -45.18
CA ARG A 203 -26.49 -23.51 -46.32
C ARG A 203 -27.81 -24.27 -46.17
N ARG A 204 -28.61 -24.28 -47.25
CA ARG A 204 -29.98 -24.85 -47.32
C ARG A 204 -30.00 -26.35 -47.12
N ASP A 205 -29.21 -27.08 -47.90
CA ASP A 205 -29.11 -28.53 -47.75
C ASP A 205 -28.57 -28.93 -46.36
N ALA A 206 -29.32 -29.80 -45.68
CA ALA A 206 -29.02 -30.28 -44.35
C ALA A 206 -27.83 -31.25 -44.33
N ALA A 207 -27.71 -32.11 -45.34
CA ALA A 207 -26.62 -33.07 -45.42
C ALA A 207 -25.29 -32.35 -45.70
N PHE A 208 -25.25 -31.48 -46.71
CA PHE A 208 -24.10 -30.64 -47.00
C PHE A 208 -23.70 -29.75 -45.81
N ARG A 209 -24.67 -29.05 -45.20
CA ARG A 209 -24.40 -28.22 -44.01
C ARG A 209 -23.75 -29.02 -42.89
N ALA A 210 -24.27 -30.20 -42.56
CA ALA A 210 -23.69 -31.03 -41.50
C ALA A 210 -22.26 -31.49 -41.82
N ARG A 211 -21.94 -31.80 -43.09
CA ARG A 211 -20.59 -32.16 -43.53
C ARG A 211 -19.61 -31.00 -43.34
N VAL A 212 -19.96 -29.81 -43.82
CA VAL A 212 -19.10 -28.62 -43.71
C VAL A 212 -18.98 -28.16 -42.26
N VAL A 213 -20.06 -28.17 -41.48
CA VAL A 213 -20.02 -27.82 -40.05
C VAL A 213 -19.07 -28.74 -39.28
N ARG A 214 -19.11 -30.06 -39.53
CA ARG A 214 -18.16 -31.00 -38.90
C ARG A 214 -16.72 -30.75 -39.32
N TRP A 215 -16.50 -30.49 -40.61
CA TRP A 215 -15.18 -30.12 -41.10
C TRP A 215 -14.65 -28.88 -40.39
N SER A 216 -15.43 -27.79 -40.35
CA SER A 216 -15.04 -26.54 -39.69
C SER A 216 -14.88 -26.69 -38.17
N ALA A 217 -15.75 -27.45 -37.49
CA ALA A 217 -15.61 -27.71 -36.06
C ALA A 217 -14.34 -28.54 -35.72
N THR A 218 -13.87 -29.39 -36.65
CA THR A 218 -12.63 -30.17 -36.44
C THR A 218 -11.41 -29.26 -36.26
N TRP A 219 -11.40 -28.10 -36.92
CA TRP A 219 -10.31 -27.14 -36.80
C TRP A 219 -10.23 -26.49 -35.41
N LEU A 220 -11.38 -26.26 -34.76
CA LEU A 220 -11.41 -25.83 -33.35
C LEU A 220 -10.81 -26.90 -32.45
N LEU A 221 -11.16 -28.17 -32.67
CA LEU A 221 -10.67 -29.29 -31.87
C LEU A 221 -9.17 -29.53 -32.04
N VAL A 222 -8.66 -29.47 -33.28
CA VAL A 222 -7.25 -29.69 -33.59
C VAL A 222 -6.37 -28.59 -32.99
N GLY A 223 -6.86 -27.35 -32.92
CA GLY A 223 -6.08 -26.24 -32.37
C GLY A 223 -6.04 -26.19 -30.84
N ILE A 224 -7.09 -26.62 -30.14
CA ILE A 224 -7.25 -26.29 -28.71
C ILE A 224 -6.25 -26.98 -27.77
N VAL A 225 -5.93 -28.26 -28.01
CA VAL A 225 -4.99 -29.00 -27.15
C VAL A 225 -3.55 -28.53 -27.36
N PRO A 226 -3.04 -28.43 -28.61
CA PRO A 226 -1.71 -27.87 -28.84
C PRO A 226 -1.60 -26.40 -28.41
N MET A 227 -2.67 -25.60 -28.55
CA MET A 227 -2.71 -24.24 -28.01
C MET A 227 -2.51 -24.21 -26.50
N ALA A 228 -3.16 -25.10 -25.74
CA ALA A 228 -3.00 -25.17 -24.29
C ALA A 228 -1.56 -25.53 -23.88
N LEU A 229 -0.93 -26.48 -24.58
CA LEU A 229 0.48 -26.83 -24.37
C LEU A 229 1.41 -25.67 -24.71
N ALA A 230 1.16 -24.96 -25.81
CA ALA A 230 1.92 -23.78 -26.22
C ALA A 230 1.76 -22.62 -25.24
N ALA A 231 0.55 -22.41 -24.70
CA ALA A 231 0.27 -21.40 -23.68
C ALA A 231 1.01 -21.71 -22.37
N TRP A 232 1.05 -22.97 -21.94
CA TRP A 232 1.87 -23.40 -20.81
C TRP A 232 3.36 -23.13 -21.06
N TRP A 233 3.88 -23.53 -22.23
CA TRP A 233 5.27 -23.27 -22.60
C TRP A 233 5.57 -21.75 -22.65
N TYR A 234 4.64 -20.94 -23.14
CA TYR A 234 4.76 -19.49 -23.19
C TYR A 234 4.95 -18.89 -21.80
N VAL A 235 4.13 -19.29 -20.82
CA VAL A 235 4.26 -18.83 -19.43
C VAL A 235 5.59 -19.24 -18.82
N GLN A 236 6.08 -20.44 -19.14
CA GLN A 236 7.37 -20.93 -18.64
C GLN A 236 8.58 -20.22 -19.27
N ALA A 237 8.43 -19.67 -20.48
CA ALA A 237 9.45 -18.87 -21.15
C ALA A 237 9.54 -17.43 -20.62
N LEU A 238 8.58 -16.98 -19.80
CA LEU A 238 8.61 -15.65 -19.19
C LEU A 238 9.62 -15.59 -18.03
N PRO A 239 10.36 -14.47 -17.88
CA PRO A 239 11.20 -14.27 -16.71
C PRO A 239 10.34 -14.23 -15.42
N GLU A 240 10.97 -14.52 -14.28
CA GLU A 240 10.29 -14.66 -12.98
C GLU A 240 9.35 -13.48 -12.65
N PRO A 241 9.76 -12.21 -12.81
CA PRO A 241 8.90 -11.08 -12.48
C PRO A 241 7.62 -11.04 -13.33
N GLN A 242 7.73 -11.24 -14.65
CA GLN A 242 6.59 -11.23 -15.58
C GLN A 242 5.69 -12.44 -15.38
N ARG A 243 6.30 -13.61 -15.16
CA ARG A 243 5.56 -14.84 -14.84
C ARG A 243 4.74 -14.65 -13.56
N GLY A 244 5.33 -14.03 -12.53
CA GLY A 244 4.62 -13.69 -11.30
C GLY A 244 3.45 -12.74 -11.53
N MET A 245 3.59 -11.72 -12.39
CA MET A 245 2.50 -10.81 -12.75
C MET A 245 1.34 -11.55 -13.42
N VAL A 246 1.64 -12.39 -14.41
CA VAL A 246 0.63 -13.20 -15.13
C VAL A 246 -0.07 -14.19 -14.20
N LEU A 247 0.68 -14.86 -13.31
CA LEU A 247 0.16 -15.91 -12.42
C LEU A 247 -0.51 -15.38 -11.14
N GLY A 248 -0.67 -14.07 -10.98
CA GLY A 248 -1.55 -13.49 -9.97
C GLY A 248 -0.91 -12.53 -8.96
N ARG A 249 0.33 -12.08 -9.18
CA ARG A 249 0.86 -10.92 -8.43
C ARG A 249 0.14 -9.62 -8.80
N ALA A 250 -0.31 -9.47 -10.05
CA ALA A 250 -1.10 -8.32 -10.50
C ALA A 250 -2.59 -8.69 -10.54
N ARG A 251 -3.40 -8.06 -9.68
CA ARG A 251 -4.84 -8.37 -9.58
C ARG A 251 -5.61 -7.97 -10.83
N GLU A 252 -5.11 -6.99 -11.55
CA GLU A 252 -5.64 -6.45 -12.78
C GLU A 252 -5.61 -7.49 -13.92
N VAL A 253 -4.64 -8.42 -13.88
CA VAL A 253 -4.47 -9.47 -14.90
C VAL A 253 -5.30 -10.72 -14.60
N VAL A 254 -5.56 -11.00 -13.31
CA VAL A 254 -6.23 -12.22 -12.83
C VAL A 254 -7.59 -12.46 -13.50
N PRO A 255 -8.49 -11.47 -13.65
CA PRO A 255 -9.74 -11.66 -14.37
C PRO A 255 -9.50 -12.18 -15.78
N TYR A 256 -8.65 -11.53 -16.57
CA TYR A 256 -8.43 -11.91 -17.96
C TYR A 256 -7.83 -13.32 -18.09
N LEU A 257 -6.92 -13.71 -17.19
CA LEU A 257 -6.42 -15.09 -17.14
C LEU A 257 -7.55 -16.09 -16.84
N ALA A 258 -8.40 -15.78 -15.86
CA ALA A 258 -9.54 -16.63 -15.52
C ALA A 258 -10.53 -16.76 -16.69
N TRP A 259 -10.79 -15.67 -17.42
CA TRP A 259 -11.61 -15.70 -18.64
C TRP A 259 -10.95 -16.57 -19.71
N PHE A 260 -9.66 -16.40 -20.00
CA PHE A 260 -8.93 -17.23 -20.96
C PHE A 260 -9.05 -18.73 -20.63
N LEU A 261 -8.83 -19.10 -19.37
CA LEU A 261 -8.90 -20.48 -18.90
C LEU A 261 -10.32 -21.06 -18.92
N ARG A 262 -11.36 -20.26 -18.67
CA ARG A 262 -12.77 -20.71 -18.70
C ARG A 262 -13.34 -20.78 -20.12
N LEU A 263 -12.98 -19.82 -20.98
CA LEU A 263 -13.46 -19.76 -22.36
C LEU A 263 -12.82 -20.85 -23.23
N SER A 264 -11.61 -21.32 -22.90
CA SER A 264 -10.95 -22.43 -23.60
C SER A 264 -11.80 -23.71 -23.63
N PRO A 265 -12.18 -24.35 -22.50
CA PRO A 265 -13.07 -25.52 -22.51
C PRO A 265 -14.48 -25.19 -22.99
N ALA A 266 -14.98 -23.96 -22.82
CA ALA A 266 -16.26 -23.56 -23.40
C ALA A 266 -16.25 -23.65 -24.93
N LEU A 267 -15.18 -23.20 -25.60
CA LEU A 267 -15.02 -23.35 -27.05
C LEU A 267 -14.99 -24.83 -27.49
N LEU A 268 -14.37 -25.70 -26.69
CA LEU A 268 -14.38 -27.15 -26.93
C LEU A 268 -15.82 -27.70 -26.90
N VAL A 269 -16.57 -27.39 -25.85
CA VAL A 269 -17.97 -27.84 -25.70
C VAL A 269 -18.85 -27.30 -26.83
N LEU A 270 -18.72 -26.01 -27.17
CA LEU A 270 -19.48 -25.40 -28.26
C LEU A 270 -19.13 -26.01 -29.62
N ALA A 271 -17.86 -26.34 -29.87
CA ALA A 271 -17.43 -27.03 -31.08
C ALA A 271 -18.06 -28.44 -31.19
N LEU A 272 -18.06 -29.21 -30.09
CA LEU A 272 -18.69 -30.53 -30.02
C LEU A 272 -20.21 -30.44 -30.21
N ALA A 273 -20.87 -29.44 -29.60
CA ALA A 273 -22.29 -29.19 -29.79
C ALA A 273 -22.63 -28.88 -31.26
N MET A 274 -21.81 -28.06 -31.93
CA MET A 274 -21.95 -27.78 -33.36
C MET A 274 -21.84 -29.05 -34.23
N MET A 275 -21.05 -30.05 -33.80
CA MET A 275 -20.95 -31.34 -34.50
C MET A 275 -22.20 -32.24 -34.36
N ALA A 276 -23.05 -31.98 -33.37
CA ALA A 276 -24.17 -32.85 -32.95
C ALA A 276 -25.43 -32.80 -33.86
N ARG A 277 -25.30 -32.48 -35.16
CA ARG A 277 -26.41 -32.40 -36.14
C ARG A 277 -27.61 -31.55 -35.66
N LEU A 278 -27.34 -30.43 -35.01
CA LEU A 278 -28.38 -29.52 -34.51
C LEU A 278 -29.28 -28.96 -35.63
N PRO A 279 -30.57 -28.69 -35.34
CA PRO A 279 -31.47 -28.04 -36.29
C PRO A 279 -30.99 -26.62 -36.63
N ARG A 280 -31.41 -26.12 -37.81
CA ARG A 280 -30.92 -24.84 -38.36
C ARG A 280 -31.13 -23.66 -37.43
N LEU A 281 -32.30 -23.61 -36.80
CA LEU A 281 -32.70 -22.56 -35.86
C LEU A 281 -31.79 -22.52 -34.62
N ALA A 282 -31.20 -23.65 -34.22
CA ALA A 282 -30.23 -23.71 -33.12
C ALA A 282 -28.79 -23.44 -33.60
N SER A 283 -28.39 -23.99 -34.77
CA SER A 283 -27.01 -23.88 -35.26
C SER A 283 -26.58 -22.47 -35.64
N ARG A 284 -27.49 -21.61 -36.12
CA ARG A 284 -27.19 -20.23 -36.53
C ARG A 284 -26.83 -19.32 -35.35
N PRO A 285 -27.65 -19.20 -34.29
CA PRO A 285 -27.26 -18.43 -33.12
C PRO A 285 -26.03 -19.03 -32.44
N LEU A 286 -25.91 -20.37 -32.40
CA LEU A 286 -24.74 -21.03 -31.80
C LEU A 286 -23.43 -20.69 -32.52
N ALA A 287 -23.41 -20.57 -33.85
CA ALA A 287 -22.21 -20.15 -34.59
C ALA A 287 -21.77 -18.72 -34.25
N TRP A 288 -22.73 -17.80 -34.02
CA TRP A 288 -22.42 -16.45 -33.55
C TRP A 288 -21.91 -16.45 -32.11
N VAL A 289 -22.47 -17.30 -31.23
CA VAL A 289 -21.96 -17.49 -29.86
C VAL A 289 -20.52 -18.01 -29.89
N VAL A 290 -20.20 -19.00 -30.73
CA VAL A 290 -18.83 -19.50 -30.91
C VAL A 290 -17.88 -18.37 -31.32
N LEU A 291 -18.30 -17.53 -32.28
CA LEU A 291 -17.48 -16.40 -32.74
C LEU A 291 -17.26 -15.36 -31.63
N ALA A 292 -18.31 -15.01 -30.88
CA ALA A 292 -18.23 -14.06 -29.77
C ALA A 292 -17.35 -14.59 -28.63
N VAL A 293 -17.48 -15.86 -28.27
CA VAL A 293 -16.62 -16.53 -27.29
C VAL A 293 -15.17 -16.59 -27.78
N GLY A 294 -14.95 -16.87 -29.07
CA GLY A 294 -13.61 -16.86 -29.68
C GLY A 294 -12.96 -15.47 -29.66
N PHE A 295 -13.74 -14.42 -29.94
CA PHE A 295 -13.29 -13.04 -29.84
C PHE A 295 -12.92 -12.67 -28.40
N ALA A 296 -13.77 -13.00 -27.42
CA ALA A 296 -13.49 -12.77 -26.01
C ALA A 296 -12.27 -13.58 -25.51
N HIS A 297 -12.09 -14.81 -26.01
CA HIS A 297 -10.93 -15.66 -25.70
C HIS A 297 -9.64 -15.01 -26.20
N LEU A 298 -9.58 -14.60 -27.47
CA LEU A 298 -8.42 -13.89 -28.01
C LEU A 298 -8.17 -12.56 -27.28
N GLY A 299 -9.23 -11.78 -27.02
CA GLY A 299 -9.14 -10.52 -26.28
C GLY A 299 -8.54 -10.73 -24.90
N SER A 300 -9.01 -11.74 -24.15
CA SER A 300 -8.48 -12.07 -22.83
C SER A 300 -6.99 -12.42 -22.88
N PHE A 301 -6.54 -13.14 -23.91
CA PHE A 301 -5.11 -13.42 -24.13
C PHE A 301 -4.30 -12.14 -24.36
N GLU A 302 -4.76 -11.24 -25.22
CA GLU A 302 -4.04 -9.99 -25.50
C GLU A 302 -3.99 -9.07 -24.26
N PHE A 303 -5.02 -9.05 -23.41
CA PHE A 303 -4.98 -8.36 -22.11
C PHE A 303 -3.98 -9.00 -21.14
N VAL A 304 -3.89 -10.34 -21.09
CA VAL A 304 -2.88 -11.03 -20.27
C VAL A 304 -1.47 -10.70 -20.76
N ARG A 305 -1.23 -10.69 -22.08
CA ARG A 305 0.05 -10.31 -22.67
C ARG A 305 0.40 -8.85 -22.35
N GLU A 306 -0.56 -7.94 -22.49
CA GLU A 306 -0.38 -6.52 -22.20
C GLU A 306 -0.10 -6.25 -20.72
N GLY A 307 -0.83 -6.91 -19.83
CA GLY A 307 -0.62 -6.83 -18.39
C GLY A 307 0.70 -7.46 -17.96
N GLY A 308 1.08 -8.59 -18.59
CA GLY A 308 2.31 -9.33 -18.26
C GLY A 308 3.61 -8.58 -18.56
N ARG A 309 3.59 -7.56 -19.43
CA ARG A 309 4.77 -6.71 -19.68
C ARG A 309 4.88 -5.50 -18.75
N ARG A 310 3.82 -5.13 -18.02
CA ARG A 310 3.86 -3.99 -17.09
C ARG A 310 4.99 -4.20 -16.06
N PRO A 311 5.64 -3.15 -15.54
CA PRO A 311 5.40 -1.73 -15.79
C PRO A 311 5.99 -1.23 -17.12
N TRP A 312 6.51 -2.12 -17.95
CA TRP A 312 7.21 -1.81 -19.19
C TRP A 312 6.28 -1.78 -20.40
N VAL A 313 6.65 -0.98 -21.40
CA VAL A 313 6.18 -1.17 -22.78
C VAL A 313 7.16 -2.05 -23.56
N ILE A 314 8.47 -1.89 -23.30
CA ILE A 314 9.55 -2.78 -23.75
C ILE A 314 10.36 -3.14 -22.52
N HIS A 315 10.34 -4.42 -22.14
CA HIS A 315 10.90 -4.90 -20.88
C HIS A 315 12.37 -4.51 -20.67
N GLY A 316 12.69 -3.85 -19.56
CA GLY A 316 14.05 -3.42 -19.21
C GLY A 316 14.59 -2.24 -20.03
N VAL A 317 13.82 -1.70 -20.98
CA VAL A 317 14.26 -0.62 -21.88
C VAL A 317 13.43 0.63 -21.68
N MET A 318 12.11 0.50 -21.64
CA MET A 318 11.18 1.63 -21.63
C MET A 318 9.93 1.31 -20.82
N TYR A 319 9.59 2.19 -19.88
CA TYR A 319 8.38 2.12 -19.09
C TYR A 319 7.13 2.40 -19.92
N SER A 320 5.98 2.04 -19.38
CA SER A 320 4.67 2.32 -19.98
C SER A 320 4.38 3.82 -20.17
N THR A 321 5.10 4.68 -19.46
CA THR A 321 5.09 6.14 -19.64
C THR A 321 5.87 6.61 -20.87
N GLY A 322 6.63 5.73 -21.52
CA GLY A 322 7.58 6.07 -22.58
C GLY A 322 8.94 6.56 -22.08
N LEU A 323 9.14 6.67 -20.76
CA LEU A 323 10.43 6.99 -20.15
C LEU A 323 11.37 5.78 -20.17
N ARG A 324 12.65 6.01 -20.48
CA ARG A 324 13.71 5.03 -20.22
C ARG A 324 14.19 5.18 -18.78
N PRO A 325 14.75 4.14 -18.15
CA PRO A 325 15.28 4.23 -16.78
C PRO A 325 16.24 5.41 -16.55
N ALA A 326 17.12 5.70 -17.53
CA ALA A 326 18.02 6.85 -17.46
C ALA A 326 17.28 8.21 -17.53
N ASP A 327 16.21 8.29 -18.33
CA ASP A 327 15.39 9.52 -18.42
C ASP A 327 14.60 9.73 -17.11
N ALA A 328 14.16 8.65 -16.46
CA ALA A 328 13.50 8.72 -15.16
C ALA A 328 14.47 9.19 -14.06
N ALA A 329 15.67 8.61 -13.98
CA ALA A 329 16.70 9.03 -13.02
C ALA A 329 17.11 10.51 -13.21
N ALA A 330 17.17 10.99 -14.47
CA ALA A 330 17.43 12.39 -14.75
C ALA A 330 16.28 13.32 -14.29
N ALA A 331 15.03 12.86 -14.39
CA ALA A 331 13.85 13.57 -13.88
C ALA A 331 13.82 13.58 -12.34
N ASP A 332 14.23 12.50 -11.68
CA ASP A 332 14.34 12.47 -10.21
C ASP A 332 15.38 13.48 -9.71
N ALA A 333 16.50 13.63 -10.41
CA ALA A 333 17.57 14.55 -10.04
C ALA A 333 17.25 16.03 -10.36
N ASN A 334 16.63 16.31 -11.50
CA ASN A 334 16.50 17.69 -12.03
C ASN A 334 15.05 18.20 -12.10
N GLY A 335 14.07 17.36 -11.80
CA GLY A 335 12.65 17.63 -12.05
C GLY A 335 12.19 17.14 -13.42
N PHE A 336 11.02 16.52 -13.45
CA PHE A 336 10.37 16.08 -14.68
C PHE A 336 9.99 17.25 -15.58
N LEU A 337 9.37 18.30 -15.03
CA LEU A 337 8.91 19.46 -15.80
C LEU A 337 10.06 20.25 -16.43
N ALA A 338 11.19 20.33 -15.72
CA ALA A 338 12.40 20.98 -16.22
C ALA A 338 13.00 20.22 -17.42
N THR A 339 12.94 18.89 -17.39
CA THR A 339 13.52 18.02 -18.44
C THR A 339 12.55 17.68 -19.58
N ALA A 340 11.24 17.84 -19.36
CA ALA A 340 10.22 17.58 -20.36
C ALA A 340 10.20 18.67 -21.44
N ARG A 341 10.33 18.28 -22.72
CA ARG A 341 10.31 19.23 -23.85
C ARG A 341 8.91 19.78 -24.14
N TRP A 342 7.89 18.91 -24.10
CA TRP A 342 6.54 19.18 -24.61
C TRP A 342 5.52 19.48 -23.51
N THR A 343 5.92 20.19 -22.46
CA THR A 343 5.03 20.56 -21.35
C THR A 343 4.73 22.05 -21.35
N ALA A 344 3.53 22.40 -20.88
CA ALA A 344 3.11 23.78 -20.66
C ALA A 344 3.69 24.39 -19.37
N ALA A 345 4.16 23.58 -18.42
CA ALA A 345 4.75 24.02 -17.15
C ALA A 345 6.21 23.59 -17.04
N LYS A 346 7.10 24.46 -16.56
CA LYS A 346 8.53 24.15 -16.40
C LYS A 346 8.98 23.96 -14.96
N ALA A 347 8.11 24.31 -14.01
CA ALA A 347 8.30 24.14 -12.58
C ALA A 347 6.93 24.03 -11.91
N VAL A 348 6.93 23.60 -10.65
CA VAL A 348 5.75 23.68 -9.79
C VAL A 348 5.62 25.11 -9.29
N ALA A 349 4.46 25.73 -9.50
CA ALA A 349 4.18 27.07 -9.01
C ALA A 349 3.97 27.06 -7.49
N THR A 350 4.33 28.15 -6.81
CA THR A 350 4.25 28.27 -5.35
C THR A 350 2.82 28.54 -4.84
N ASP A 351 1.98 29.14 -5.67
CA ASP A 351 0.61 29.55 -5.35
C ASP A 351 -0.42 28.44 -5.64
N ASP A 352 -0.30 27.73 -6.77
CA ASP A 352 -1.14 26.58 -7.09
C ASP A 352 -0.35 25.47 -7.81
N PRO A 353 -0.16 24.29 -7.17
CA PRO A 353 0.55 23.19 -7.80
C PRO A 353 -0.32 22.39 -8.78
N VAL A 354 -1.64 22.60 -8.84
CA VAL A 354 -2.58 21.79 -9.64
C VAL A 354 -2.28 21.81 -11.15
N PRO A 355 -1.98 22.96 -11.79
CA PRO A 355 -1.64 22.99 -13.22
C PRO A 355 -0.37 22.20 -13.56
N ALA A 356 0.66 22.30 -12.73
CA ALA A 356 1.89 21.52 -12.86
C ALA A 356 1.61 20.01 -12.69
N GLY A 357 0.78 19.67 -11.70
CA GLY A 357 0.31 18.30 -11.47
C GLY A 357 -0.44 17.71 -12.65
N ARG A 358 -1.30 18.49 -13.30
CA ARG A 358 -2.01 18.07 -14.53
C ARG A 358 -1.05 17.72 -15.66
N GLU A 359 -0.01 18.53 -15.86
CA GLU A 359 0.99 18.28 -16.89
C GLU A 359 1.77 16.98 -16.62
N ILE A 360 2.21 16.76 -15.38
CA ILE A 360 2.91 15.52 -15.01
C ILE A 360 1.96 14.32 -15.17
N PHE A 361 0.71 14.43 -14.71
CA PHE A 361 -0.31 13.39 -14.87
C PHE A 361 -0.51 13.00 -16.33
N ARG A 362 -0.58 13.98 -17.23
CA ARG A 362 -0.74 13.76 -18.67
C ARG A 362 0.40 12.93 -19.27
N PHE A 363 1.63 13.07 -18.77
CA PHE A 363 2.78 12.32 -19.29
C PHE A 363 3.02 11.00 -18.58
N GLN A 364 2.76 10.91 -17.28
CA GLN A 364 3.15 9.74 -16.48
C GLN A 364 1.98 8.84 -16.08
N CYS A 365 0.76 9.36 -16.01
CA CYS A 365 -0.41 8.61 -15.55
C CYS A 365 -1.37 8.29 -16.69
N ALA A 366 -1.71 9.27 -17.53
CA ALA A 366 -2.66 9.14 -18.64
C ALA A 366 -2.30 8.09 -19.72
N PRO A 367 -1.01 7.70 -19.94
CA PRO A 367 -0.71 6.57 -20.82
C PRO A 367 -1.34 5.24 -20.36
N CYS A 368 -1.59 5.09 -19.06
CA CYS A 368 -2.16 3.88 -18.47
C CYS A 368 -3.57 4.08 -17.90
N HIS A 369 -3.89 5.28 -17.41
CA HIS A 369 -5.14 5.58 -16.72
C HIS A 369 -6.06 6.47 -17.55
N ALA A 370 -7.33 6.08 -17.61
CA ALA A 370 -8.40 6.97 -18.04
C ALA A 370 -8.92 7.81 -16.86
N VAL A 371 -9.67 8.85 -17.17
CA VAL A 371 -10.42 9.68 -16.22
C VAL A 371 -11.89 9.61 -16.59
N GLY A 372 -12.69 8.90 -15.78
CA GLY A 372 -14.11 8.62 -16.06
C GLY A 372 -14.34 7.68 -17.24
N GLY A 373 -13.33 6.90 -17.62
CA GLY A 373 -13.34 6.06 -18.82
C GLY A 373 -13.68 4.58 -18.57
N PRO A 374 -13.89 3.79 -19.64
CA PRO A 374 -14.32 2.39 -19.52
C PRO A 374 -13.20 1.43 -19.12
N LEU A 375 -11.93 1.83 -19.21
CA LEU A 375 -10.77 0.98 -18.93
C LEU A 375 -9.77 1.69 -18.03
N ASN A 376 -9.40 1.02 -16.93
CA ASN A 376 -8.40 1.45 -15.94
C ASN A 376 -8.60 2.90 -15.45
N ASP A 377 -9.84 3.26 -15.14
CA ASP A 377 -10.22 4.57 -14.62
C ASP A 377 -9.57 4.85 -13.27
N ILE A 378 -8.92 6.01 -13.14
CA ILE A 378 -8.25 6.41 -11.91
C ILE A 378 -9.22 6.87 -10.82
N LEU A 379 -10.39 7.39 -11.17
CA LEU A 379 -11.33 7.94 -10.19
C LEU A 379 -11.74 6.92 -9.10
N PRO A 380 -12.25 5.72 -9.43
CA PRO A 380 -12.62 4.74 -8.40
C PRO A 380 -11.40 4.19 -7.64
N LEU A 381 -10.20 4.25 -8.21
CA LEU A 381 -8.97 3.79 -7.57
C LEU A 381 -8.43 4.78 -6.53
N THR A 382 -8.79 6.06 -6.64
CA THR A 382 -8.24 7.16 -5.83
C THR A 382 -9.28 7.88 -4.98
N VAL A 383 -10.58 7.57 -5.14
CA VAL A 383 -11.67 8.21 -4.39
C VAL A 383 -11.54 8.08 -2.86
N GLY A 384 -10.88 7.03 -2.36
CA GLY A 384 -10.65 6.86 -0.91
C GLY A 384 -9.38 7.52 -0.37
N LEU A 385 -8.54 8.13 -1.21
CA LEU A 385 -7.20 8.57 -0.82
C LEU A 385 -7.10 10.10 -0.74
N PRO A 386 -6.87 10.70 0.44
CA PRO A 386 -6.54 12.12 0.59
C PRO A 386 -5.25 12.50 -0.15
N GLU A 387 -4.95 13.79 -0.23
CA GLU A 387 -3.75 14.28 -0.92
C GLU A 387 -2.46 13.63 -0.34
N THR A 388 -2.32 13.59 0.99
CA THR A 388 -1.21 12.91 1.67
C THR A 388 -1.17 11.40 1.40
N GLY A 389 -2.33 10.74 1.38
CA GLY A 389 -2.46 9.34 0.98
C GLY A 389 -1.99 9.09 -0.45
N LEU A 390 -2.36 9.96 -1.39
CA LEU A 390 -1.92 9.90 -2.79
C LEU A 390 -0.41 10.08 -2.91
N GLN A 391 0.17 11.06 -2.22
CA GLN A 391 1.63 11.25 -2.20
C GLN A 391 2.36 10.00 -1.69
N SER A 392 1.80 9.34 -0.68
CA SER A 392 2.35 8.10 -0.11
C SER A 392 2.27 6.95 -1.12
N GLN A 393 1.13 6.78 -1.81
CA GLN A 393 0.99 5.79 -2.88
C GLN A 393 1.97 6.04 -4.04
N LEU A 394 2.13 7.30 -4.47
CA LEU A 394 3.10 7.68 -5.51
C LEU A 394 4.56 7.41 -5.08
N SER A 395 4.87 7.52 -3.78
CA SER A 395 6.19 7.20 -3.24
C SER A 395 6.47 5.69 -3.23
N GLY A 396 5.42 4.87 -3.05
CA GLY A 396 5.49 3.41 -3.17
C GLY A 396 5.38 2.88 -4.60
N GLN A 397 5.02 3.72 -5.57
CA GLN A 397 4.81 3.35 -6.97
C GLN A 397 6.10 2.78 -7.59
N GLY A 398 6.00 1.64 -8.28
CA GLY A 398 7.15 0.97 -8.91
C GLY A 398 8.13 0.30 -7.95
N THR A 399 7.95 0.48 -6.63
CA THR A 399 8.67 -0.26 -5.59
C THR A 399 7.75 -1.28 -4.94
N VAL A 400 6.75 -0.80 -4.19
CA VAL A 400 5.78 -1.65 -3.48
C VAL A 400 4.72 -2.19 -4.43
N VAL A 401 4.34 -1.38 -5.43
CA VAL A 401 3.41 -1.76 -6.50
C VAL A 401 4.20 -1.88 -7.80
N PRO A 402 4.84 -3.03 -8.08
CA PRO A 402 5.73 -3.20 -9.23
C PRO A 402 4.98 -3.23 -10.57
N TYR A 403 3.65 -3.33 -10.56
CA TYR A 403 2.82 -3.25 -11.76
C TYR A 403 2.85 -1.84 -12.41
N MET A 404 3.06 -0.79 -11.61
CA MET A 404 3.20 0.58 -12.09
C MET A 404 4.68 0.94 -12.25
N PRO A 405 5.06 1.79 -13.23
CA PRO A 405 6.43 2.29 -13.33
C PRO A 405 6.74 3.20 -12.13
N PRO A 406 8.01 3.31 -11.69
CA PRO A 406 8.38 4.28 -10.67
C PRO A 406 7.95 5.70 -11.08
N PHE A 407 7.50 6.49 -10.10
CA PHE A 407 7.26 7.91 -10.33
C PHE A 407 8.59 8.60 -10.66
N ALA A 408 8.63 9.40 -11.73
CA ALA A 408 9.83 10.11 -12.15
C ALA A 408 9.67 11.61 -11.86
N GLY A 409 10.42 12.16 -10.91
CA GLY A 409 10.34 13.57 -10.55
C GLY A 409 10.63 13.86 -9.07
N THR A 410 10.67 15.15 -8.75
CA THR A 410 10.99 15.62 -7.38
C THR A 410 9.83 15.40 -6.39
N PRO A 411 10.08 15.47 -5.07
CA PRO A 411 9.01 15.45 -4.06
C PRO A 411 7.93 16.51 -4.28
N ALA A 412 8.31 17.72 -4.71
CA ALA A 412 7.37 18.81 -5.01
C ALA A 412 6.47 18.47 -6.22
N GLU A 413 7.03 17.87 -7.27
CA GLU A 413 6.28 17.41 -8.44
C GLU A 413 5.34 16.25 -8.10
N ARG A 414 5.77 15.34 -7.22
CA ARG A 414 4.92 14.27 -6.69
C ARG A 414 3.74 14.83 -5.90
N ALA A 415 3.98 15.83 -5.05
CA ALA A 415 2.93 16.55 -4.34
C ALA A 415 1.97 17.24 -5.31
N ALA A 416 2.49 17.86 -6.38
CA ALA A 416 1.67 18.50 -7.41
C ALA A 416 0.73 17.52 -8.12
N VAL A 417 1.19 16.32 -8.48
CA VAL A 417 0.31 15.29 -9.07
C VAL A 417 -0.74 14.80 -8.09
N ALA A 418 -0.37 14.58 -6.82
CA ALA A 418 -1.34 14.22 -5.79
C ALA A 418 -2.41 15.30 -5.62
N ALA A 419 -2.01 16.57 -5.61
CA ALA A 419 -2.90 17.72 -5.59
C ALA A 419 -3.83 17.76 -6.81
N TYR A 420 -3.32 17.52 -8.01
CA TYR A 420 -4.16 17.46 -9.21
C TYR A 420 -5.19 16.33 -9.14
N ILE A 421 -4.81 15.14 -8.66
CA ILE A 421 -5.75 14.03 -8.51
C ILE A 421 -6.80 14.37 -7.44
N ALA A 422 -6.40 14.85 -6.26
CA ALA A 422 -7.32 15.16 -5.17
C ALA A 422 -8.23 16.37 -5.48
N ARG A 423 -7.65 17.49 -5.89
CA ARG A 423 -8.36 18.77 -6.04
C ARG A 423 -8.86 18.98 -7.46
N GLY A 424 -8.06 18.62 -8.46
CA GLY A 424 -8.41 18.78 -9.88
C GLY A 424 -9.43 17.73 -10.36
N LEU A 425 -9.20 16.44 -10.08
CA LEU A 425 -10.08 15.36 -10.55
C LEU A 425 -11.25 15.10 -9.60
N HIS A 426 -11.00 15.04 -8.29
CA HIS A 426 -12.06 14.78 -7.28
C HIS A 426 -12.71 16.04 -6.72
N GLY A 427 -12.22 17.25 -7.04
CA GLY A 427 -12.81 18.50 -6.55
C GLY A 427 -12.65 18.72 -5.05
N ARG A 428 -11.68 18.06 -4.40
CA ARG A 428 -11.48 18.21 -2.95
C ARG A 428 -10.93 19.58 -2.60
N GLN A 429 -11.31 20.06 -1.43
CA GLN A 429 -10.71 21.24 -0.85
C GLN A 429 -9.40 20.87 -0.15
N LEU A 430 -8.51 21.85 0.02
CA LEU A 430 -7.32 21.67 0.84
C LEU A 430 -7.77 21.35 2.27
N ASP A 431 -7.19 20.31 2.85
CA ASP A 431 -7.39 20.01 4.25
C ASP A 431 -6.89 21.21 5.07
N ALA A 432 -7.75 21.78 5.91
CA ALA A 432 -7.33 22.85 6.82
C ALA A 432 -6.29 22.27 7.78
N VAL A 433 -5.20 23.01 8.03
CA VAL A 433 -4.27 22.67 9.11
C VAL A 433 -5.10 22.67 10.41
N PRO A 434 -5.18 21.54 11.13
CA PRO A 434 -5.91 21.48 12.39
C PRO A 434 -5.34 22.54 13.32
N SER A 435 -6.15 23.53 13.70
CA SER A 435 -5.80 24.47 14.74
C SER A 435 -6.92 24.43 15.75
N LEU A 436 -6.64 23.83 16.90
CA LEU A 436 -7.50 24.08 18.05
C LEU A 436 -7.24 25.51 18.50
N PRO A 437 -8.29 26.31 18.82
CA PRO A 437 -8.08 27.54 19.54
C PRO A 437 -7.34 27.22 20.85
N PRO A 438 -6.41 28.10 21.30
CA PRO A 438 -5.71 27.88 22.55
C PRO A 438 -6.76 27.68 23.67
N PRO A 439 -6.58 26.65 24.50
CA PRO A 439 -7.54 26.34 25.54
C PRO A 439 -7.72 27.54 26.46
N SER A 440 -8.97 27.86 26.80
CA SER A 440 -9.30 29.00 27.67
C SER A 440 -8.92 28.78 29.14
N ASP A 441 -8.51 27.56 29.50
CA ASP A 441 -8.23 27.13 30.87
C ASP A 441 -6.88 26.38 30.94
N THR A 442 -5.79 27.15 30.90
CA THR A 442 -4.41 26.65 31.04
C THR A 442 -3.85 26.83 32.44
N ALA A 443 -4.55 27.57 33.31
CA ALA A 443 -4.10 27.82 34.67
C ALA A 443 -4.33 26.57 35.52
N VAL A 444 -3.28 26.13 36.22
CA VAL A 444 -3.38 24.99 37.14
C VAL A 444 -3.28 25.47 38.58
N VAL A 445 -4.15 24.92 39.43
CA VAL A 445 -4.09 25.14 40.88
C VAL A 445 -3.03 24.22 41.46
N ILE A 446 -1.94 24.81 41.95
CA ILE A 446 -0.88 24.12 42.68
C ILE A 446 -1.38 23.84 44.12
N PRO A 447 -1.42 22.57 44.58
CA PRO A 447 -1.79 22.25 45.95
C PRO A 447 -0.81 22.90 46.95
N PRO A 448 -1.27 23.33 48.14
CA PRO A 448 -0.41 23.97 49.12
C PRO A 448 0.63 22.99 49.70
N PHE A 449 1.79 23.52 50.07
CA PHE A 449 2.84 22.82 50.81
C PHE A 449 3.65 23.82 51.66
N SER A 450 3.89 23.50 52.93
CA SER A 450 4.76 24.24 53.84
C SER A 450 5.96 23.37 54.22
N ALA A 451 7.15 23.76 53.76
CA ALA A 451 8.39 23.07 54.12
C ALA A 451 8.68 23.11 55.63
N ALA A 452 8.08 24.04 56.38
CA ALA A 452 8.23 24.14 57.84
C ALA A 452 7.27 23.22 58.61
N ASP A 453 6.03 23.07 58.13
CA ASP A 453 4.95 22.46 58.92
C ASP A 453 4.56 21.05 58.42
N ASP A 454 4.67 20.79 57.12
CA ASP A 454 4.18 19.54 56.55
C ASP A 454 5.16 18.40 56.80
N ARG A 455 4.65 17.23 57.20
CA ARG A 455 5.48 16.05 57.50
C ARG A 455 5.61 15.08 56.32
N TRP A 456 4.92 15.36 55.22
CA TRP A 456 4.70 14.41 54.14
C TRP A 456 4.95 15.04 52.78
N VAL A 457 5.53 14.27 51.88
CA VAL A 457 5.62 14.58 50.45
C VAL A 457 4.95 13.43 49.70
N LEU A 458 3.96 13.75 48.86
CA LEU A 458 3.27 12.77 48.04
C LEU A 458 3.63 13.00 46.58
N LEU A 459 4.29 12.02 45.98
CA LEU A 459 4.70 12.04 44.58
C LEU A 459 3.82 11.12 43.78
N ALA A 460 3.37 11.53 42.59
CA ALA A 460 2.51 10.75 41.71
C ALA A 460 2.82 10.97 40.23
N TRP A 461 2.71 9.92 39.42
CA TRP A 461 3.04 9.97 38.00
C TRP A 461 2.29 8.90 37.19
N GLY A 462 2.24 9.10 35.87
CA GLY A 462 1.78 8.09 34.93
C GLY A 462 2.92 7.21 34.44
N SER A 463 2.65 5.97 34.05
CA SER A 463 3.70 5.07 33.52
C SER A 463 4.30 5.51 32.18
N MET A 464 3.67 6.48 31.49
CA MET A 464 4.08 7.04 30.20
C MET A 464 3.77 8.54 30.16
N GLY A 465 4.54 9.33 29.41
CA GLY A 465 4.27 10.76 29.20
C GLY A 465 3.20 11.05 28.15
N MET A 466 2.72 10.03 27.45
CA MET A 466 1.54 10.09 26.58
C MET A 466 0.99 8.67 26.34
N HIS A 467 -0.27 8.42 26.70
CA HIS A 467 -0.96 7.18 26.34
C HIS A 467 -1.81 7.39 25.08
N CYS A 468 -1.44 6.76 23.97
CA CYS A 468 -2.29 6.78 22.78
C CYS A 468 -3.34 5.68 22.87
N LEU A 469 -4.60 5.96 22.54
CA LEU A 469 -5.66 4.93 22.42
C LEU A 469 -6.32 4.96 21.05
N THR A 470 -6.92 3.84 20.67
CA THR A 470 -7.71 3.70 19.44
C THR A 470 -9.18 3.82 19.78
N ASP A 471 -9.82 4.92 19.37
CA ASP A 471 -11.25 5.19 19.58
C ASP A 471 -12.12 4.68 18.42
N SER A 472 -11.70 3.55 17.82
CA SER A 472 -12.35 2.89 16.67
C SER A 472 -12.86 1.50 17.02
N ASP A 473 -13.29 1.31 18.28
CA ASP A 473 -13.69 0.01 18.85
C ASP A 473 -14.63 -0.86 17.99
N PRO A 474 -15.61 -0.32 17.24
CA PRO A 474 -16.46 -1.10 16.35
C PRO A 474 -15.74 -1.74 15.15
N TRP A 475 -14.51 -1.31 14.86
CA TRP A 475 -13.73 -1.74 13.70
C TRP A 475 -12.46 -2.47 14.10
N PHE A 476 -11.58 -1.80 14.86
CA PHE A 476 -10.33 -2.38 15.34
C PHE A 476 -9.82 -1.63 16.57
N VAL A 477 -8.98 -2.31 17.36
CA VAL A 477 -8.30 -1.71 18.51
C VAL A 477 -6.82 -2.04 18.46
N ILE A 478 -5.97 -1.01 18.63
CA ILE A 478 -4.53 -1.18 18.91
C ILE A 478 -4.33 -1.09 20.42
N LEU A 479 -4.68 0.04 21.02
CA LEU A 479 -4.54 0.29 22.45
C LEU A 479 -5.88 0.74 23.05
N PRO A 480 -6.33 0.17 24.19
CA PRO A 480 -7.51 0.61 24.91
C PRO A 480 -7.25 1.87 25.76
N PRO A 481 -8.28 2.52 26.31
CA PRO A 481 -8.11 3.49 27.40
C PRO A 481 -7.53 2.76 28.64
N ALA A 482 -6.25 3.01 28.97
CA ALA A 482 -5.54 2.22 29.99
C ALA A 482 -4.33 2.94 30.61
N ASN A 483 -4.48 4.18 31.06
CA ASN A 483 -3.42 4.86 31.82
C ASN A 483 -3.14 4.13 33.13
N SER A 484 -1.87 4.06 33.55
CA SER A 484 -1.51 3.52 34.88
C SER A 484 -0.92 4.62 35.74
N LEU A 485 -1.48 4.80 36.93
CA LEU A 485 -1.09 5.82 37.89
C LEU A 485 -0.27 5.19 39.02
N HIS A 486 0.75 5.88 39.46
CA HIS A 486 1.64 5.47 40.54
C HIS A 486 1.77 6.60 41.56
N ALA A 487 1.99 6.26 42.83
CA ALA A 487 2.29 7.23 43.86
C ALA A 487 3.22 6.69 44.95
N GLN A 488 4.09 7.54 45.48
CA GLN A 488 4.93 7.27 46.65
C GLN A 488 4.68 8.35 47.70
N LEU A 489 4.32 7.93 48.91
CA LEU A 489 4.23 8.81 50.07
C LEU A 489 5.54 8.74 50.84
N ILE A 490 6.15 9.89 51.08
CA ILE A 490 7.43 10.03 51.77
C ILE A 490 7.18 10.77 53.08
N ARG A 491 7.57 10.15 54.20
CA ARG A 491 7.66 10.79 55.50
C ARG A 491 8.95 11.60 55.55
N ARG A 492 8.84 12.90 55.75
CA ARG A 492 9.98 13.81 55.82
C ARG A 492 10.78 13.62 57.11
N GLY A 493 12.08 13.86 57.05
CA GLY A 493 13.01 13.80 58.18
C GLY A 493 14.44 13.60 57.71
N PRO A 494 15.45 13.66 58.60
CA PRO A 494 16.87 13.55 58.21
C PRO A 494 17.18 12.30 57.38
N THR A 495 16.44 11.22 57.65
CA THR A 495 16.39 10.00 56.85
C THR A 495 14.94 9.78 56.41
N PRO A 496 14.53 10.28 55.23
CA PRO A 496 13.17 10.14 54.74
C PRO A 496 12.81 8.67 54.55
N GLU A 497 11.53 8.35 54.75
CA GLU A 497 11.03 6.98 54.61
C GLU A 497 9.84 6.93 53.67
N VAL A 498 9.83 5.96 52.75
CA VAL A 498 8.67 5.68 51.91
C VAL A 498 7.66 4.86 52.73
N VAL A 499 6.42 5.34 52.81
CA VAL A 499 5.38 4.77 53.68
C VAL A 499 4.25 4.18 52.85
N THR A 500 4.00 2.88 53.04
CA THR A 500 2.84 2.15 52.47
C THR A 500 1.87 1.66 53.54
N ASP A 501 2.33 1.51 54.78
CA ASP A 501 1.56 0.92 55.88
C ASP A 501 0.68 1.97 56.58
N GLY A 502 -0.55 1.58 56.93
CA GLY A 502 -1.48 2.44 57.66
C GLY A 502 -1.99 3.65 56.86
N VAL A 503 -1.79 3.66 55.54
CA VAL A 503 -2.16 4.76 54.66
C VAL A 503 -3.10 4.26 53.55
N VAL A 504 -4.09 5.08 53.22
CA VAL A 504 -4.96 4.92 52.06
C VAL A 504 -4.68 6.04 51.08
N VAL A 505 -4.32 5.70 49.83
CA VAL A 505 -4.15 6.67 48.75
C VAL A 505 -5.32 6.57 47.78
N SER A 506 -5.99 7.69 47.54
CA SER A 506 -7.08 7.81 46.56
C SER A 506 -6.71 8.74 45.41
N PHE A 507 -7.41 8.58 44.30
CA PHE A 507 -7.28 9.42 43.13
C PHE A 507 -8.65 9.81 42.58
N ALA A 508 -8.74 11.01 42.01
CA ALA A 508 -9.94 11.49 41.34
C ALA A 508 -9.56 12.37 40.15
N VAL A 509 -10.16 12.10 38.99
CA VAL A 509 -10.02 12.96 37.81
C VAL A 509 -10.72 14.31 38.03
N GLU A 510 -10.24 15.34 37.35
CA GLU A 510 -10.88 16.65 37.35
C GLU A 510 -12.29 16.66 36.72
N PRO A 511 -13.13 17.65 37.06
CA PRO A 511 -14.47 17.74 36.51
C PRO A 511 -14.53 17.79 34.98
N GLY A 512 -15.50 17.07 34.42
CA GLY A 512 -15.73 16.90 32.98
C GLY A 512 -15.17 15.62 32.38
N PHE A 513 -14.34 14.86 33.11
CA PHE A 513 -13.74 13.59 32.66
C PHE A 513 -14.28 12.36 33.42
N GLU A 514 -15.27 12.52 34.30
CA GLU A 514 -15.76 11.46 35.18
C GLU A 514 -16.48 10.33 34.43
N HIS A 515 -16.89 10.58 33.19
CA HIS A 515 -17.75 9.70 32.38
C HIS A 515 -17.15 9.35 31.02
N PRO A 516 -15.99 8.67 30.97
CA PRO A 516 -15.35 8.34 29.70
C PRO A 516 -16.22 7.42 28.82
N GLU A 517 -17.16 6.67 29.40
CA GLU A 517 -18.16 5.85 28.70
C GLU A 517 -19.16 6.62 27.83
N ARG A 518 -19.23 7.93 27.99
CA ARG A 518 -20.07 8.80 27.14
C ARG A 518 -19.32 9.30 25.91
N GLU A 519 -18.00 9.22 25.91
CA GLU A 519 -17.13 9.85 24.91
C GLU A 519 -16.58 8.83 23.87
N VAL A 520 -16.43 7.57 24.27
CA VAL A 520 -15.94 6.48 23.40
C VAL A 520 -16.71 5.18 23.62
N ARG A 521 -16.66 4.28 22.63
CA ARG A 521 -17.48 3.06 22.56
C ARG A 521 -16.78 1.81 23.10
N PHE A 522 -15.66 1.97 23.78
CA PHE A 522 -14.82 0.87 24.30
C PHE A 522 -15.62 -0.22 25.03
N TRP A 523 -16.50 0.17 25.97
CA TRP A 523 -17.28 -0.78 26.77
C TRP A 523 -18.29 -1.59 25.96
N GLU A 524 -18.85 -1.02 24.88
CA GLU A 524 -19.78 -1.74 24.00
C GLU A 524 -19.12 -2.95 23.32
N PHE A 525 -17.80 -2.86 23.08
CA PHE A 525 -17.03 -3.88 22.36
C PHE A 525 -15.96 -4.57 23.22
N ALA A 526 -15.92 -4.33 24.53
CA ALA A 526 -14.94 -4.92 25.43
C ALA A 526 -14.96 -6.46 25.37
N ARG A 527 -16.16 -7.06 25.27
CA ARG A 527 -16.32 -8.51 25.13
C ARG A 527 -15.72 -9.03 23.82
N ALA A 528 -15.98 -8.35 22.70
CA ALA A 528 -15.49 -8.76 21.38
C ALA A 528 -13.97 -8.58 21.27
N ASN A 529 -13.43 -7.44 21.73
CA ASN A 529 -12.03 -7.09 21.57
C ASN A 529 -11.11 -7.72 22.63
N PHE A 530 -11.58 -7.83 23.88
CA PHE A 530 -10.75 -8.25 25.01
C PHE A 530 -11.22 -9.54 25.70
N GLY A 531 -12.44 -10.02 25.40
CA GLY A 531 -13.00 -11.23 26.01
C GLY A 531 -13.56 -11.01 27.41
N VAL A 532 -13.80 -9.76 27.81
CA VAL A 532 -14.28 -9.39 29.15
C VAL A 532 -15.56 -8.57 29.07
N ASP A 533 -16.50 -8.85 29.97
CA ASP A 533 -17.67 -8.00 30.19
C ASP A 533 -17.30 -6.94 31.24
N LEU A 534 -17.36 -5.66 30.90
CA LEU A 534 -16.99 -4.54 31.77
C LEU A 534 -18.20 -3.63 32.04
N GLU A 535 -18.37 -3.24 33.29
CA GLU A 535 -19.31 -2.16 33.65
C GLU A 535 -18.84 -0.82 33.02
N PRO A 536 -19.77 -0.01 32.47
CA PRO A 536 -19.41 1.30 31.90
C PRO A 536 -18.58 2.17 32.84
N GLY A 537 -17.52 2.76 32.30
CA GLY A 537 -16.56 3.59 33.04
C GLY A 537 -15.49 2.80 33.82
N THR A 538 -15.43 1.47 33.66
CA THR A 538 -14.45 0.60 34.33
C THR A 538 -13.36 0.15 33.34
N GLY A 539 -12.10 0.29 33.73
CA GLY A 539 -10.95 -0.14 32.94
C GLY A 539 -10.67 -1.63 33.05
N LEU A 540 -9.71 -2.13 32.25
CA LEU A 540 -9.40 -3.57 32.14
C LEU A 540 -8.87 -4.19 33.45
N ALA A 541 -8.34 -3.40 34.36
CA ALA A 541 -7.90 -3.84 35.69
C ALA A 541 -8.94 -3.57 36.80
N GLY A 542 -10.16 -3.16 36.45
CA GLY A 542 -11.24 -2.89 37.41
C GLY A 542 -11.27 -1.48 38.00
N ASN A 543 -10.29 -0.63 37.69
CA ASN A 543 -10.24 0.76 38.15
C ASN A 543 -11.18 1.66 37.33
N ARG A 544 -11.77 2.67 37.98
CA ARG A 544 -12.48 3.78 37.33
C ARG A 544 -11.60 5.03 37.36
N VAL A 545 -12.05 6.14 36.79
CA VAL A 545 -11.33 7.45 36.82
C VAL A 545 -11.32 8.13 38.20
N THR A 546 -12.01 7.53 39.18
CA THR A 546 -11.94 7.88 40.59
C THR A 546 -11.91 6.59 41.39
N GLY A 547 -11.03 6.49 42.38
CA GLY A 547 -10.90 5.27 43.17
C GLY A 547 -9.80 5.32 44.22
N GLN A 548 -9.51 4.16 44.78
CA GLN A 548 -8.41 3.92 45.72
C GLN A 548 -7.29 3.18 44.98
N MET A 549 -6.04 3.56 45.23
CA MET A 549 -4.86 2.87 44.69
C MET A 549 -4.57 1.59 45.48
N ALA A 550 -4.14 0.54 44.78
CA ALA A 550 -3.68 -0.70 45.39
C ALA A 550 -2.25 -0.55 45.92
N ILE A 551 -1.94 -1.20 47.04
CA ILE A 551 -0.60 -1.18 47.63
C ILE A 551 0.29 -2.17 46.86
N ASP A 552 1.41 -1.68 46.35
CA ASP A 552 2.55 -2.48 45.90
C ASP A 552 3.67 -2.36 46.93
N ALA A 553 3.61 -3.23 47.95
CA ALA A 553 4.57 -3.22 49.05
C ALA A 553 5.99 -3.58 48.59
N ALA A 554 6.13 -4.45 47.58
CA ALA A 554 7.44 -4.81 47.03
C ALA A 554 8.07 -3.63 46.29
N GLY A 555 7.26 -2.83 45.60
CA GLY A 555 7.68 -1.59 44.96
C GLY A 555 7.73 -0.38 45.90
N GLY A 556 7.29 -0.50 47.16
CA GLY A 556 7.17 0.64 48.07
C GLY A 556 6.31 1.77 47.49
N MET A 557 5.17 1.43 46.87
CA MET A 557 4.33 2.42 46.20
C MET A 557 2.85 2.02 46.16
N PHE A 558 2.01 2.94 45.69
CA PHE A 558 0.61 2.73 45.40
C PHE A 558 0.38 2.76 43.89
N THR A 559 -0.48 1.90 43.37
CA THR A 559 -0.72 1.75 41.93
C THR A 559 -2.21 1.70 41.60
N ALA A 560 -2.59 2.32 40.50
CA ALA A 560 -3.90 2.15 39.87
C ALA A 560 -3.67 1.84 38.38
N ALA A 561 -3.70 0.56 38.04
CA ALA A 561 -3.45 0.10 36.67
C ALA A 561 -4.69 0.29 35.77
N ALA A 562 -4.45 0.51 34.47
CA ALA A 562 -5.45 0.55 33.42
C ALA A 562 -6.70 1.41 33.74
N VAL A 563 -6.50 2.58 34.32
CA VAL A 563 -7.53 3.62 34.50
C VAL A 563 -8.01 4.08 33.11
N PRO A 564 -9.33 4.07 32.82
CA PRO A 564 -9.85 4.30 31.48
C PRO A 564 -9.96 5.79 31.13
N VAL A 565 -8.82 6.47 31.06
CA VAL A 565 -8.74 7.91 30.74
C VAL A 565 -8.85 8.16 29.24
N VAL A 566 -9.70 9.09 28.82
CA VAL A 566 -9.93 9.47 27.41
C VAL A 566 -9.70 10.98 27.21
N PRO A 567 -9.26 11.42 26.01
CA PRO A 567 -8.87 12.81 25.76
C PRO A 567 -10.07 13.70 25.42
N TYR A 568 -11.21 13.48 26.05
CA TYR A 568 -12.45 14.17 25.71
C TYR A 568 -13.15 14.70 26.96
N ARG A 569 -13.58 15.95 26.87
CA ARG A 569 -14.40 16.65 27.87
C ARG A 569 -15.53 17.36 27.16
N ASP A 570 -16.77 16.96 27.45
CA ASP A 570 -17.99 17.51 26.83
C ASP A 570 -17.92 17.49 25.29
N GLY A 571 -17.43 16.37 24.73
CA GLY A 571 -17.27 16.19 23.28
C GLY A 571 -16.16 17.02 22.63
N ARG A 572 -15.29 17.69 23.41
CA ARG A 572 -14.13 18.43 22.91
C ARG A 572 -12.82 17.73 23.21
N TYR A 573 -11.83 17.89 22.34
CA TYR A 573 -10.51 17.30 22.52
C TYR A 573 -9.70 18.01 23.61
N HIS A 574 -9.18 17.22 24.56
CA HIS A 574 -8.40 17.69 25.70
C HIS A 574 -7.45 16.57 26.20
N PRO A 575 -6.19 16.55 25.75
CA PRO A 575 -5.27 15.42 25.93
C PRO A 575 -4.58 15.34 27.31
N TYR A 576 -4.76 16.36 28.16
CA TYR A 576 -4.08 16.43 29.46
C TYR A 576 -5.03 16.50 30.67
N PRO A 577 -5.83 15.45 30.95
CA PRO A 577 -6.64 15.37 32.16
C PRO A 577 -5.78 15.38 33.43
N LEU A 578 -6.19 16.18 34.41
CA LEU A 578 -5.57 16.27 35.73
C LEU A 578 -6.24 15.32 36.72
N PHE A 579 -5.41 14.66 37.53
CA PHE A 579 -5.82 13.82 38.65
C PHE A 579 -5.36 14.44 39.96
N THR A 580 -6.26 14.48 40.94
CA THR A 580 -5.92 14.79 42.33
C THR A 580 -5.61 13.49 43.05
N ILE A 581 -4.44 13.42 43.70
CA ILE A 581 -4.00 12.27 44.49
C ILE A 581 -3.95 12.69 45.95
N GLU A 582 -4.54 11.87 46.82
CA GLU A 582 -4.68 12.20 48.24
C GLU A 582 -4.32 11.00 49.10
N ALA A 583 -3.38 11.19 50.02
CA ALA A 583 -3.01 10.21 51.03
C ALA A 583 -3.70 10.54 52.36
N ARG A 584 -4.32 9.54 52.98
CA ARG A 584 -4.99 9.63 54.28
C ARG A 584 -4.50 8.57 55.25
N ASP A 585 -4.47 8.92 56.53
CA ASP A 585 -4.30 7.94 57.58
C ASP A 585 -5.48 6.96 57.60
N ALA A 586 -5.20 5.66 57.57
CA ALA A 586 -6.21 4.63 57.45
C ALA A 586 -7.10 4.50 58.70
N ALA A 587 -6.62 4.93 59.87
CA ALA A 587 -7.34 4.82 61.13
C ALA A 587 -8.16 6.08 61.44
N THR A 588 -7.61 7.27 61.18
CA THR A 588 -8.25 8.54 61.54
C THR A 588 -8.96 9.21 60.36
N GLY A 589 -8.58 8.87 59.12
CA GLY A 589 -9.07 9.54 57.90
C GLY A 589 -8.47 10.93 57.67
N GLU A 590 -7.51 11.37 58.48
CA GLU A 590 -6.79 12.64 58.33
C GLU A 590 -6.03 12.68 57.00
N VAL A 591 -6.10 13.81 56.29
CA VAL A 591 -5.31 14.01 55.06
C VAL A 591 -3.85 14.24 55.45
N LEU A 592 -2.98 13.34 55.02
CA LEU A 592 -1.53 13.43 55.26
C LEU A 592 -0.86 14.33 54.22
N ALA A 593 -1.23 14.16 52.95
CA ALA A 593 -0.72 14.95 51.83
C ALA A 593 -1.68 14.89 50.65
N ARG A 594 -1.62 15.91 49.80
CA ARG A 594 -2.37 15.98 48.53
C ARG A 594 -1.46 16.53 47.44
N THR A 595 -1.53 15.96 46.25
CA THR A 595 -0.87 16.49 45.05
C THR A 595 -1.76 16.36 43.81
N ARG A 596 -1.28 16.82 42.66
CA ARG A 596 -1.93 16.59 41.36
C ARG A 596 -0.91 16.15 40.31
N MET A 597 -1.37 15.34 39.37
CA MET A 597 -0.59 14.86 38.24
C MET A 597 -1.41 14.89 36.95
N VAL A 598 -0.75 14.88 35.81
CA VAL A 598 -1.38 14.72 34.50
C VAL A 598 -1.42 13.22 34.15
N ALA A 599 -2.55 12.74 33.64
CA ALA A 599 -2.68 11.41 33.03
C ALA A 599 -2.89 11.58 31.52
N PRO A 600 -1.81 11.84 30.75
CA PRO A 600 -1.91 12.28 29.37
C PRO A 600 -2.46 11.17 28.47
N THR A 601 -3.38 11.53 27.58
CA THR A 601 -4.01 10.58 26.66
C THR A 601 -4.31 11.24 25.31
N SER A 602 -4.24 10.50 24.21
CA SER A 602 -4.46 11.04 22.87
C SER A 602 -5.07 10.03 21.91
N THR A 603 -5.88 10.55 20.99
CA THR A 603 -6.46 9.85 19.84
C THR A 603 -6.07 10.53 18.52
N GLU A 604 -5.00 11.34 18.51
CA GLU A 604 -4.42 11.98 17.30
C GLU A 604 -3.65 10.98 16.43
N MET A 605 -4.08 9.72 16.38
CA MET A 605 -3.49 8.75 15.47
C MET A 605 -3.94 9.06 14.04
N GLY A 606 -3.08 9.75 13.28
CA GLY A 606 -3.40 10.39 11.98
C GLY A 606 -3.70 9.49 10.79
N CYS A 607 -4.26 8.29 11.01
CA CYS A 607 -4.61 7.34 9.95
C CYS A 607 -5.48 7.97 8.85
N ALA A 608 -6.40 8.88 9.21
CA ALA A 608 -7.28 9.56 8.28
C ALA A 608 -6.55 10.37 7.20
N ARG A 609 -5.32 10.86 7.49
CA ARG A 609 -4.48 11.60 6.52
C ARG A 609 -4.16 10.76 5.27
N CYS A 610 -4.17 9.43 5.38
CA CYS A 610 -3.91 8.50 4.27
C CYS A 610 -5.10 7.61 3.90
N HIS A 611 -5.98 7.32 4.86
CA HIS A 611 -7.10 6.38 4.70
C HIS A 611 -8.47 7.04 4.47
N GLY A 612 -8.56 8.38 4.45
CA GLY A 612 -9.81 9.09 4.22
C GLY A 612 -10.62 9.32 5.50
N GLY A 613 -11.89 9.73 5.38
CA GLY A 613 -12.83 9.85 6.51
C GLY A 613 -12.66 11.04 7.46
N GLY A 614 -11.53 11.75 7.45
CA GLY A 614 -11.28 12.92 8.30
C GLY A 614 -11.20 12.60 9.80
N TRP A 615 -11.15 13.65 10.62
CA TRP A 615 -11.11 13.54 12.09
C TRP A 615 -12.50 13.53 12.71
N ARG A 616 -12.69 12.73 13.76
CA ARG A 616 -13.99 12.57 14.44
C ARG A 616 -14.34 13.76 15.34
N VAL A 617 -13.35 14.32 16.04
CA VAL A 617 -13.53 15.37 17.06
C VAL A 617 -12.65 16.58 16.73
N ASP A 618 -13.27 17.76 16.74
CA ASP A 618 -12.66 19.09 16.55
C ASP A 618 -11.71 19.23 15.35
N GLY A 619 -11.82 18.36 14.35
CA GLY A 619 -10.93 18.37 13.19
C GLY A 619 -9.48 17.96 13.49
N VAL A 620 -9.20 17.35 14.65
CA VAL A 620 -7.83 17.04 15.09
C VAL A 620 -7.64 15.64 15.66
N ALA A 621 -8.67 15.03 16.23
CA ALA A 621 -8.54 13.78 16.96
C ALA A 621 -9.65 12.77 16.65
N GLY A 622 -9.33 11.50 16.86
CA GLY A 622 -10.25 10.39 16.78
C GLY A 622 -10.52 9.85 15.37
N ILE A 623 -10.74 8.53 15.30
CA ILE A 623 -10.90 7.79 14.04
C ILE A 623 -12.39 7.67 13.71
N THR A 624 -12.77 8.11 12.50
CA THR A 624 -14.15 7.95 12.01
C THR A 624 -14.44 6.51 11.55
N ASP A 625 -15.72 6.13 11.52
CA ASP A 625 -16.15 4.83 10.98
C ASP A 625 -15.73 4.62 9.51
N GLU A 626 -15.66 5.70 8.73
CA GLU A 626 -15.17 5.65 7.36
C GLU A 626 -13.68 5.27 7.31
N THR A 627 -12.86 5.93 8.14
CA THR A 627 -11.43 5.63 8.27
C THR A 627 -11.22 4.19 8.73
N GLY A 628 -11.96 3.74 9.75
CA GLY A 628 -11.87 2.37 10.27
C GLY A 628 -12.18 1.32 9.21
N ARG A 629 -13.27 1.51 8.45
CA ARG A 629 -13.62 0.62 7.33
C ARG A 629 -12.57 0.63 6.22
N ALA A 630 -12.03 1.80 5.89
CA ALA A 630 -11.01 1.92 4.85
C ALA A 630 -9.71 1.20 5.23
N ILE A 631 -9.28 1.28 6.49
CA ILE A 631 -8.13 0.53 7.02
C ILE A 631 -8.36 -0.97 6.91
N LEU A 632 -9.51 -1.46 7.39
CA LEU A 632 -9.82 -2.90 7.31
C LEU A 632 -9.95 -3.39 5.86
N ALA A 633 -10.53 -2.59 4.96
CA ALA A 633 -10.59 -2.93 3.53
C ALA A 633 -9.20 -3.09 2.92
N VAL A 634 -8.26 -2.20 3.26
CA VAL A 634 -6.86 -2.29 2.83
C VAL A 634 -6.17 -3.50 3.46
N HIS A 635 -6.40 -3.75 4.75
CA HIS A 635 -5.85 -4.91 5.43
C HIS A 635 -6.34 -6.22 4.80
N ASP A 636 -7.65 -6.40 4.62
CA ASP A 636 -8.25 -7.56 3.96
C ASP A 636 -7.73 -7.73 2.54
N LYS A 637 -7.58 -6.60 1.80
CA LYS A 637 -6.97 -6.60 0.49
C LYS A 637 -5.56 -7.18 0.53
N HIS A 638 -4.68 -6.76 1.44
CA HIS A 638 -3.26 -7.17 1.39
C HIS A 638 -2.96 -8.46 2.17
N SER A 639 -3.71 -8.74 3.23
CA SER A 639 -3.51 -9.87 4.14
C SER A 639 -4.47 -11.04 3.89
N ARG A 640 -5.44 -10.89 2.98
CA ARG A 640 -6.48 -11.91 2.65
C ARG A 640 -7.30 -12.34 3.87
N THR A 641 -7.69 -11.38 4.68
CA THR A 641 -8.58 -11.55 5.83
C THR A 641 -10.01 -11.11 5.49
N ASP A 642 -10.94 -11.31 6.43
CA ASP A 642 -12.35 -10.90 6.33
C ASP A 642 -12.73 -9.89 7.45
N LEU A 643 -11.75 -9.16 8.00
CA LEU A 643 -11.92 -8.32 9.20
C LEU A 643 -13.00 -7.25 9.02
N LEU A 644 -13.08 -6.63 7.84
CA LEU A 644 -14.12 -5.63 7.55
C LEU A 644 -15.52 -6.24 7.64
N ARG A 645 -15.67 -7.46 7.11
CA ARG A 645 -16.95 -8.17 7.13
C ARG A 645 -17.35 -8.56 8.55
N ASP A 646 -16.40 -9.04 9.33
CA ASP A 646 -16.62 -9.49 10.70
C ASP A 646 -16.94 -8.29 11.62
N ALA A 647 -16.18 -7.19 11.52
CA ALA A 647 -16.47 -5.94 12.21
C ALA A 647 -17.86 -5.39 11.84
N GLY A 648 -18.26 -5.45 10.56
CA GLY A 648 -19.60 -5.06 10.10
C GLY A 648 -20.75 -5.89 10.68
N ARG A 649 -20.46 -7.03 11.31
CA ARG A 649 -21.42 -7.87 12.05
C ARG A 649 -21.40 -7.63 13.56
N GLY A 650 -20.61 -6.66 14.03
CA GLY A 650 -20.41 -6.39 15.46
C GLY A 650 -19.34 -7.30 16.09
N GLU A 651 -18.48 -7.94 15.29
CA GLU A 651 -17.39 -8.79 15.76
C GLU A 651 -16.01 -8.19 15.40
N PRO A 652 -15.66 -6.98 15.89
CA PRO A 652 -14.34 -6.41 15.65
C PRO A 652 -13.24 -7.23 16.33
N ARG A 653 -11.99 -6.94 15.96
CA ARG A 653 -10.81 -7.62 16.48
C ARG A 653 -9.83 -6.63 17.11
N LEU A 654 -9.31 -6.99 18.28
CA LEU A 654 -8.06 -6.45 18.79
C LEU A 654 -6.92 -6.89 17.87
N CYS A 655 -6.12 -5.95 17.36
CA CYS A 655 -5.00 -6.27 16.46
C CYS A 655 -4.00 -7.25 17.12
N GLY A 656 -3.82 -7.09 18.44
CA GLY A 656 -3.06 -7.97 19.34
C GLY A 656 -3.48 -9.45 19.31
N SER A 657 -4.71 -9.77 18.87
CA SER A 657 -5.18 -11.16 18.78
C SER A 657 -4.46 -11.96 17.69
N CYS A 658 -4.04 -11.31 16.61
CA CYS A 658 -3.29 -11.93 15.52
C CYS A 658 -1.81 -11.55 15.53
N HIS A 659 -1.49 -10.33 15.96
CA HIS A 659 -0.13 -9.81 16.00
C HIS A 659 0.34 -9.73 17.45
N ALA A 660 1.48 -10.33 17.79
CA ALA A 660 2.03 -10.22 19.14
C ALA A 660 2.18 -8.74 19.53
N ASP A 661 1.75 -8.38 20.73
CA ASP A 661 1.85 -7.00 21.25
C ASP A 661 2.09 -7.00 22.76
N PRO A 662 3.35 -6.77 23.20
CA PRO A 662 3.68 -6.66 24.60
C PRO A 662 2.95 -5.53 25.34
N ALA A 663 2.47 -4.48 24.66
CA ALA A 663 1.77 -3.37 25.32
C ALA A 663 0.44 -3.80 25.95
N VAL A 664 -0.24 -4.77 25.35
CA VAL A 664 -1.52 -5.31 25.82
C VAL A 664 -1.41 -6.77 26.30
N GLY A 665 -0.17 -7.27 26.45
CA GLY A 665 0.11 -8.62 26.93
C GLY A 665 -0.47 -9.72 26.03
N ARG A 666 -0.39 -9.56 24.71
CA ARG A 666 -0.89 -10.55 23.75
C ARG A 666 0.24 -11.23 22.98
N ASP A 667 0.19 -12.55 22.89
CA ASP A 667 1.19 -13.35 22.18
C ASP A 667 0.96 -13.41 20.65
N GLY A 668 -0.26 -13.10 20.19
CA GLY A 668 -0.65 -13.17 18.79
C GLY A 668 -0.60 -14.57 18.17
N GLU A 669 -0.65 -14.63 16.84
CA GLU A 669 -0.53 -15.89 16.09
C GLU A 669 0.95 -16.20 15.74
N PRO A 670 1.38 -17.47 15.87
CA PRO A 670 2.73 -17.87 15.47
C PRO A 670 3.06 -17.53 14.01
N GLY A 671 4.29 -17.08 13.76
CA GLY A 671 4.78 -16.73 12.43
C GLY A 671 4.30 -15.39 11.88
N ARG A 672 3.36 -14.70 12.55
CA ARG A 672 3.03 -13.32 12.24
C ARG A 672 4.02 -12.36 12.90
N LEU A 673 4.25 -11.24 12.22
CA LEU A 673 5.03 -10.15 12.78
C LEU A 673 4.34 -9.60 14.03
N ASN A 674 5.10 -9.16 15.02
CA ASN A 674 4.56 -8.35 16.11
C ASN A 674 3.87 -7.09 15.55
N LEU A 675 2.94 -6.51 16.30
CA LEU A 675 2.05 -5.46 15.80
C LEU A 675 2.82 -4.21 15.35
N SER A 676 3.80 -3.78 16.14
CA SER A 676 4.62 -2.62 15.81
C SER A 676 5.46 -2.86 14.54
N ALA A 677 6.10 -4.03 14.42
CA ALA A 677 6.87 -4.41 13.24
C ALA A 677 5.98 -4.49 11.98
N ALA A 678 4.75 -4.99 12.11
CA ALA A 678 3.81 -5.08 11.01
C ALA A 678 3.37 -3.69 10.51
N ILE A 679 2.98 -2.79 11.43
CA ILE A 679 2.52 -1.44 11.10
C ILE A 679 3.68 -0.60 10.55
N HIS A 680 4.77 -0.46 11.30
CA HIS A 680 5.90 0.38 10.89
C HIS A 680 6.59 -0.19 9.64
N GLY A 681 6.80 -1.51 9.59
CA GLY A 681 7.41 -2.17 8.44
C GLY A 681 6.62 -1.99 7.14
N TRP A 682 5.28 -2.00 7.21
CA TRP A 682 4.44 -1.72 6.03
C TRP A 682 4.53 -0.24 5.62
N HIS A 683 4.31 0.68 6.55
CA HIS A 683 4.24 2.11 6.25
C HIS A 683 5.58 2.72 5.84
N ALA A 684 6.70 2.23 6.40
CA ALA A 684 8.05 2.66 6.02
C ALA A 684 8.30 2.51 4.51
N ASN A 685 7.66 1.55 3.83
CA ASN A 685 7.81 1.37 2.38
C ASN A 685 7.11 2.46 1.54
N TYR A 686 6.20 3.23 2.12
CA TYR A 686 5.46 4.32 1.47
C TYR A 686 5.89 5.72 1.93
N LEU A 687 6.50 5.82 3.11
CA LEU A 687 6.79 7.09 3.79
C LEU A 687 8.29 7.41 3.92
N ARG A 688 9.13 6.80 3.08
CA ARG A 688 10.59 6.99 3.07
C ARG A 688 11.01 8.46 2.87
N GLY A 689 12.11 8.85 3.49
CA GLY A 689 12.79 10.12 3.28
C GLY A 689 12.06 11.34 3.81
N ARG A 690 11.27 11.18 4.88
CA ARG A 690 10.44 12.24 5.47
C ARG A 690 10.88 12.67 6.88
N GLY A 691 11.93 12.09 7.45
CA GLY A 691 12.39 12.44 8.81
C GLY A 691 11.27 12.28 9.85
N ALA A 692 11.21 13.20 10.81
CA ALA A 692 10.20 13.20 11.87
C ALA A 692 8.77 13.43 11.36
N ASP A 693 8.57 14.07 10.20
CA ASP A 693 7.25 14.28 9.62
C ASP A 693 6.51 12.96 9.39
N ALA A 694 7.23 11.89 9.03
CA ALA A 694 6.64 10.55 8.88
C ALA A 694 6.04 10.03 10.20
N CYS A 695 6.66 10.34 11.33
CA CYS A 695 6.17 9.96 12.66
C CYS A 695 4.95 10.81 13.05
N ALA A 696 4.99 12.13 12.80
CA ALA A 696 3.89 13.06 13.07
C ALA A 696 2.62 12.80 12.24
N LEU A 697 2.72 12.05 11.14
CA LEU A 697 1.54 11.57 10.40
C LEU A 697 0.71 10.55 11.17
N CYS A 698 1.29 9.87 12.17
CA CYS A 698 0.64 8.78 12.91
C CYS A 698 0.62 8.99 14.42
N HIS A 699 1.51 9.81 14.97
CA HIS A 699 1.62 10.09 16.40
C HIS A 699 1.30 11.55 16.69
N PRO A 700 0.88 11.89 17.93
CA PRO A 700 0.67 13.27 18.40
C PRO A 700 1.99 14.06 18.52
N ALA A 701 2.82 14.06 17.49
CA ALA A 701 4.18 14.62 17.48
C ALA A 701 4.31 15.80 16.50
N ASP A 702 3.20 16.23 15.89
CA ASP A 702 3.14 17.43 15.07
C ASP A 702 3.50 18.65 15.93
N PRO A 703 4.58 19.40 15.64
CA PRO A 703 5.01 20.53 16.48
C PRO A 703 3.98 21.66 16.57
N ASP A 704 3.12 21.76 15.55
CA ASP A 704 2.02 22.72 15.49
C ASP A 704 0.70 22.11 15.99
N GLY A 705 0.71 20.82 16.36
CA GLY A 705 -0.43 20.10 16.91
C GLY A 705 -0.71 20.48 18.37
N PRO A 706 -1.93 20.25 18.87
CA PRO A 706 -2.31 20.68 20.21
C PRO A 706 -1.86 19.71 21.31
N THR A 707 -1.41 18.50 20.98
CA THR A 707 -0.93 17.55 21.99
C THR A 707 0.57 17.73 22.24
N GLY A 708 1.43 17.32 21.30
CA GLY A 708 2.88 17.27 21.52
C GLY A 708 3.26 16.12 22.45
N CYS A 709 3.70 15.00 21.87
CA CYS A 709 4.11 13.80 22.60
C CYS A 709 5.37 14.06 23.43
N GLN A 710 6.34 14.75 22.83
CA GLN A 710 7.58 15.21 23.45
C GLN A 710 7.39 16.60 24.02
N ARG A 711 7.41 16.72 25.34
CA ARG A 711 7.24 17.96 26.09
C ARG A 711 8.34 18.21 27.11
N ASP A 712 9.29 17.31 27.27
CA ASP A 712 10.40 17.54 28.20
C ASP A 712 11.45 18.53 27.65
N GLY A 713 12.55 18.69 28.38
CA GLY A 713 13.65 19.59 28.02
C GLY A 713 14.24 19.38 26.62
N HIS A 714 14.02 18.22 25.97
CA HIS A 714 14.49 17.94 24.62
C HIS A 714 13.59 18.51 23.52
N ALA A 715 12.33 18.86 23.80
CA ALA A 715 11.35 19.25 22.77
C ALA A 715 11.75 20.49 21.94
N GLY A 716 12.76 21.25 22.37
CA GLY A 716 13.30 22.40 21.64
C GLY A 716 14.58 22.13 20.85
N SER A 717 15.20 20.96 20.99
CA SER A 717 16.52 20.65 20.42
C SER A 717 16.58 19.30 19.69
N LEU A 718 15.71 18.35 20.03
CA LEU A 718 15.63 17.02 19.42
C LEU A 718 14.21 16.73 18.93
N ASP A 719 14.12 15.83 17.95
CA ASP A 719 12.88 15.21 17.51
C ASP A 719 12.86 13.70 17.78
N CYS A 720 11.77 13.03 17.40
CA CYS A 720 11.61 11.61 17.65
C CYS A 720 12.68 10.74 16.97
N THR A 721 13.26 11.21 15.86
CA THR A 721 14.22 10.45 15.05
C THR A 721 15.62 10.43 15.65
N ASP A 722 15.97 11.38 16.50
CA ASP A 722 17.24 11.38 17.22
C ASP A 722 17.35 10.20 18.21
N CYS A 723 16.22 9.81 18.82
CA CYS A 723 16.14 8.70 19.77
C CYS A 723 15.70 7.38 19.13
N HIS A 724 14.70 7.43 18.25
CA HIS A 724 14.10 6.22 17.67
C HIS A 724 14.57 5.88 16.26
N GLY A 725 15.35 6.76 15.61
CA GLY A 725 15.70 6.68 14.20
C GLY A 725 14.60 7.20 13.29
N THR A 726 14.88 7.37 12.00
CA THR A 726 13.82 7.67 11.02
C THR A 726 12.82 6.51 10.95
N LEU A 727 11.66 6.69 10.30
CA LEU A 727 10.68 5.61 10.16
C LEU A 727 11.28 4.34 9.53
N GLU A 728 12.22 4.49 8.58
CA GLU A 728 12.96 3.37 8.01
C GLU A 728 13.83 2.66 9.04
N ASP A 729 14.63 3.39 9.80
CA ASP A 729 15.50 2.85 10.85
C ASP A 729 14.70 2.17 11.97
N HIS A 730 13.63 2.84 12.42
CA HIS A 730 12.70 2.31 13.41
C HIS A 730 12.08 1.00 12.93
N ALA A 731 11.54 0.98 11.70
CA ALA A 731 10.97 -0.23 11.11
C ALA A 731 12.02 -1.33 10.96
N LEU A 732 13.24 -1.01 10.53
CA LEU A 732 14.32 -1.97 10.37
C LEU A 732 14.74 -2.59 11.70
N SER A 733 14.85 -1.81 12.79
CA SER A 733 15.16 -2.33 14.13
C SER A 733 14.13 -3.36 14.61
N LEU A 734 12.84 -3.11 14.35
CA LEU A 734 11.75 -4.03 14.70
C LEU A 734 11.75 -5.28 13.79
N LEU A 735 11.89 -5.08 12.47
CA LEU A 735 11.89 -6.17 11.51
C LEU A 735 13.12 -7.07 11.64
N LYS A 736 14.26 -6.53 12.07
CA LYS A 736 15.50 -7.28 12.32
C LYS A 736 15.29 -8.33 13.42
N ALA A 737 14.73 -7.94 14.56
CA ALA A 737 14.41 -8.87 15.64
C ALA A 737 13.43 -9.97 15.17
N GLU A 738 12.41 -9.60 14.39
CA GLU A 738 11.43 -10.55 13.85
C GLU A 738 12.03 -11.48 12.78
N GLN A 739 12.99 -10.99 11.99
CA GLN A 739 13.76 -11.78 11.02
C GLN A 739 14.63 -12.82 11.74
N GLU A 740 15.32 -12.42 12.82
CA GLU A 740 16.12 -13.30 13.66
C GLU A 740 15.26 -14.36 14.37
N ALA A 741 14.02 -14.01 14.71
CA ALA A 741 13.00 -14.94 15.18
C ALA A 741 12.40 -15.85 14.07
N GLY A 742 12.93 -15.79 12.84
CA GLY A 742 12.55 -16.68 11.74
C GLY A 742 11.21 -16.34 11.07
N LYS A 743 10.66 -15.13 11.27
CA LYS A 743 9.35 -14.77 10.73
C LYS A 743 9.45 -14.31 9.27
N PRO A 744 8.81 -15.00 8.31
CA PRO A 744 9.01 -14.75 6.87
C PRO A 744 8.50 -13.38 6.41
N GLY A 745 7.56 -12.77 7.16
CA GLY A 745 7.06 -11.44 6.86
C GLY A 745 8.13 -10.35 6.92
N ALA A 746 9.16 -10.52 7.74
CA ALA A 746 10.15 -9.48 8.02
C ALA A 746 10.99 -9.18 6.79
N GLN A 747 11.62 -10.21 6.21
CA GLN A 747 12.48 -10.06 5.03
C GLN A 747 11.75 -9.41 3.84
N ARG A 748 10.46 -9.71 3.67
CA ARG A 748 9.64 -9.11 2.62
C ARG A 748 9.47 -7.59 2.81
N LEU A 749 9.25 -7.13 4.03
CA LEU A 749 9.07 -5.70 4.31
C LEU A 749 10.40 -4.93 4.34
N MET A 750 11.51 -5.62 4.66
CA MET A 750 12.87 -5.04 4.62
C MET A 750 13.41 -4.85 3.20
N ALA A 751 12.85 -5.54 2.20
CA ALA A 751 13.44 -5.66 0.85
C ALA A 751 13.69 -4.33 0.12
N HIS A 752 12.99 -3.26 0.49
CA HIS A 752 13.10 -1.94 -0.14
C HIS A 752 13.45 -0.81 0.84
N LEU A 753 13.85 -1.18 2.06
CA LEU A 753 14.27 -0.25 3.09
C LEU A 753 15.79 -0.22 3.18
N SER A 754 16.32 0.94 3.52
CA SER A 754 17.75 1.12 3.78
C SER A 754 17.89 2.01 5.01
N PRO A 755 18.83 1.69 5.91
CA PRO A 755 19.03 2.49 7.10
C PRO A 755 19.50 3.90 6.73
N ARG A 756 19.21 4.86 7.61
CA ARG A 756 19.53 6.28 7.46
C ARG A 756 20.50 6.73 8.54
N ALA A 757 20.35 6.23 9.76
CA ALA A 757 21.22 6.55 10.89
C ALA A 757 22.49 5.69 10.98
N VAL A 758 22.53 4.51 10.32
CA VAL A 758 23.70 3.62 10.30
C VAL A 758 24.12 3.25 8.88
N ALA A 759 25.35 2.77 8.71
CA ALA A 759 25.96 2.55 7.40
C ALA A 759 25.30 1.40 6.61
N SER A 760 24.84 0.35 7.27
CA SER A 760 24.28 -0.82 6.61
C SER A 760 23.25 -1.57 7.46
N LEU A 761 22.49 -2.47 6.82
CA LEU A 761 21.55 -3.36 7.51
C LEU A 761 22.22 -4.31 8.52
N ALA A 762 23.54 -4.53 8.41
CA ALA A 762 24.27 -5.32 9.38
C ALA A 762 24.48 -4.57 10.70
N ASP A 763 24.48 -3.23 10.65
CA ASP A 763 24.71 -2.36 11.81
C ASP A 763 23.42 -2.05 12.59
N ILE A 764 22.25 -2.45 12.06
CA ILE A 764 20.98 -2.33 12.77
C ILE A 764 20.90 -3.36 13.89
N VAL A 765 20.72 -2.88 15.12
CA VAL A 765 20.46 -3.69 16.31
C VAL A 765 18.96 -3.94 16.41
N GLY A 766 18.57 -5.21 16.35
CA GLY A 766 17.19 -5.63 16.49
C GLY A 766 16.62 -5.31 17.89
N ARG A 767 15.34 -4.94 17.96
CA ARG A 767 14.67 -4.70 19.24
C ARG A 767 13.22 -5.18 19.27
N THR A 768 12.75 -5.52 20.46
CA THR A 768 11.34 -5.83 20.74
C THR A 768 10.62 -4.59 21.23
N PRO A 769 9.51 -4.15 20.58
CA PRO A 769 8.80 -2.95 21.00
C PRO A 769 8.28 -3.09 22.44
N TRP A 770 8.22 -1.98 23.17
CA TRP A 770 7.76 -1.89 24.57
C TRP A 770 8.63 -2.57 25.63
N LEU A 771 9.50 -3.52 25.24
CA LEU A 771 10.44 -4.19 26.12
C LEU A 771 11.87 -3.63 25.98
N GLN A 772 12.23 -3.18 24.78
CA GLN A 772 13.54 -2.61 24.46
C GLN A 772 13.32 -1.26 23.76
N GLN A 773 13.58 -0.19 24.50
CA GLN A 773 13.38 1.20 24.11
C GLN A 773 14.71 2.00 24.18
N PRO A 774 14.79 3.20 23.58
CA PRO A 774 15.99 4.05 23.69
C PRO A 774 16.41 4.19 25.15
N ASP A 775 17.69 3.92 25.43
CA ASP A 775 18.25 4.12 26.77
C ASP A 775 18.78 5.55 26.92
N CYS A 776 18.26 6.28 27.91
CA CYS A 776 18.71 7.63 28.24
C CYS A 776 20.22 7.67 28.52
N LEU A 777 20.78 6.61 29.09
CA LEU A 777 22.21 6.50 29.40
C LEU A 777 23.10 6.36 28.15
N GLY A 778 22.51 6.12 26.98
CA GLY A 778 23.25 6.16 25.71
C GLY A 778 23.84 7.54 25.43
N CYS A 779 23.13 8.60 25.80
CA CYS A 779 23.62 9.98 25.73
C CYS A 779 24.08 10.49 27.10
N HIS A 780 23.36 10.14 28.17
CA HIS A 780 23.64 10.57 29.55
C HIS A 780 24.47 9.53 30.31
N ALA A 781 25.64 9.19 29.77
CA ALA A 781 26.56 8.28 30.44
C ALA A 781 26.89 8.82 31.85
N GLU A 782 26.81 7.96 32.86
CA GLU A 782 27.06 8.33 34.27
C GLU A 782 26.22 9.54 34.75
N PHE A 783 25.02 9.73 34.17
CA PHE A 783 24.09 10.82 34.45
C PHE A 783 24.63 12.23 34.12
N GLU A 784 25.64 12.31 33.25
CA GLU A 784 26.23 13.59 32.83
C GLU A 784 25.49 14.24 31.65
N ALA A 785 25.85 15.50 31.37
CA ALA A 785 25.45 16.16 30.14
C ALA A 785 26.05 15.41 28.93
N PRO A 786 25.29 15.22 27.85
CA PRO A 786 25.72 14.37 26.75
C PRO A 786 26.88 15.01 25.97
N ALA A 787 27.94 14.25 25.71
CA ALA A 787 29.02 14.66 24.83
C ALA A 787 28.61 14.60 23.34
N GLU A 788 27.75 13.63 22.99
CA GLU A 788 27.18 13.44 21.66
C GLU A 788 25.69 13.08 21.77
N LEU A 789 24.91 13.46 20.76
CA LEU A 789 23.48 13.18 20.67
C LEU A 789 23.26 11.96 19.77
N ALA A 790 23.58 10.77 20.28
CA ALA A 790 23.49 9.51 19.55
C ALA A 790 22.72 8.45 20.34
N ALA A 791 21.39 8.55 20.37
CA ALA A 791 20.53 7.62 21.11
C ALA A 791 19.98 6.46 20.26
N PHE A 792 19.86 6.64 18.94
CA PHE A 792 19.41 5.56 18.05
C PHE A 792 20.34 4.34 18.14
N ASN A 793 19.76 3.13 18.05
CA ASN A 793 20.46 1.85 18.09
C ASN A 793 21.03 1.46 19.48
N HIS A 794 20.79 2.29 20.50
CA HIS A 794 21.13 2.02 21.90
C HIS A 794 19.86 1.70 22.68
N TRP A 795 19.56 0.41 22.78
CA TRP A 795 18.36 -0.10 23.43
C TRP A 795 18.67 -0.62 24.83
N THR A 796 17.74 -0.38 25.75
CA THR A 796 17.67 -1.12 27.03
C THR A 796 17.65 -2.63 26.78
N ALA A 797 18.27 -3.43 27.66
CA ALA A 797 18.37 -4.88 27.46
C ALA A 797 16.99 -5.56 27.57
N GLY A 798 16.12 -5.03 28.43
CA GLY A 798 14.77 -5.52 28.63
C GLY A 798 13.92 -4.58 29.48
N LYS A 799 12.73 -5.05 29.86
CA LYS A 799 11.70 -4.24 30.54
C LYS A 799 12.21 -3.60 31.84
N ASP A 800 12.95 -4.35 32.65
CA ASP A 800 13.38 -3.93 33.99
C ASP A 800 14.41 -2.77 33.95
N GLU A 801 15.04 -2.56 32.79
CA GLU A 801 15.97 -1.45 32.56
C GLU A 801 15.30 -0.23 31.94
N LEU A 802 13.99 -0.23 31.69
CA LEU A 802 13.31 0.95 31.18
C LEU A 802 13.31 2.06 32.24
N PHE A 803 13.47 3.32 31.82
CA PHE A 803 13.43 4.48 32.73
C PHE A 803 12.22 4.44 33.69
N ARG A 804 11.05 4.01 33.20
CA ARG A 804 9.81 3.87 33.98
C ARG A 804 9.84 2.82 35.10
N GLU A 805 10.74 1.84 35.02
CA GLU A 805 10.91 0.79 36.02
C GLU A 805 12.15 1.04 36.91
N ARG A 806 13.03 1.97 36.53
CA ARG A 806 14.27 2.28 37.26
C ARG A 806 14.02 2.99 38.59
N ARG A 807 14.96 2.77 39.49
CA ARG A 807 15.05 3.40 40.81
C ARG A 807 16.40 4.08 40.97
N ASP A 808 16.45 4.95 41.96
CA ASP A 808 17.68 5.55 42.45
C ASP A 808 18.64 4.50 43.07
N ASP A 809 19.88 4.90 43.35
CA ASP A 809 20.94 4.04 43.92
C ASP A 809 20.58 3.51 45.33
N SER A 810 19.70 4.21 46.07
CA SER A 810 19.19 3.72 47.35
C SER A 810 18.14 2.60 47.20
N GLY A 811 17.56 2.45 46.00
CA GLY A 811 16.46 1.53 45.70
C GLY A 811 15.10 1.98 46.24
N SER A 812 15.00 3.16 46.88
CA SER A 812 13.79 3.60 47.57
C SER A 812 12.85 4.41 46.68
N LEU A 813 13.40 5.24 45.79
CA LEU A 813 12.63 6.17 44.95
C LEU A 813 12.61 5.70 43.51
N ALA A 814 11.42 5.69 42.90
CA ALA A 814 11.32 5.53 41.45
C ALA A 814 11.86 6.78 40.75
N CYS A 815 12.59 6.61 39.64
CA CYS A 815 13.12 7.76 38.89
C CYS A 815 12.00 8.72 38.46
N LEU A 816 10.84 8.19 38.06
CA LEU A 816 9.70 8.98 37.59
C LEU A 816 9.03 9.77 38.70
N ALA A 817 9.17 9.36 39.97
CA ALA A 817 8.67 10.13 41.10
C ALA A 817 9.34 11.51 41.17
N CYS A 818 10.65 11.56 40.87
CA CYS A 818 11.45 12.76 40.99
C CYS A 818 11.55 13.53 39.66
N HIS A 819 11.56 12.81 38.54
CA HIS A 819 11.80 13.38 37.21
C HIS A 819 10.55 13.58 36.36
N GLY A 820 9.42 12.94 36.70
CA GLY A 820 8.27 12.84 35.82
C GLY A 820 8.42 11.72 34.76
N PRO A 821 7.36 11.44 33.98
CA PRO A 821 7.35 10.35 33.03
C PRO A 821 8.17 10.64 31.75
N THR A 822 8.60 9.59 31.04
CA THR A 822 9.30 9.71 29.75
C THR A 822 8.55 10.62 28.78
N HIS A 823 9.27 11.49 28.06
CA HIS A 823 8.74 12.54 27.16
C HIS A 823 8.06 13.73 27.86
N ALA A 824 7.90 13.71 29.19
CA ALA A 824 7.42 14.84 29.99
C ALA A 824 8.21 14.97 31.30
N THR A 825 9.52 14.70 31.23
CA THR A 825 10.43 14.90 32.35
C THR A 825 10.63 16.38 32.66
N TYR A 826 10.93 16.68 33.91
CA TYR A 826 11.04 18.05 34.42
C TYR A 826 12.36 18.73 34.00
N PRO A 827 12.34 20.02 33.61
CA PRO A 827 11.17 20.86 33.38
C PRO A 827 10.44 20.51 32.09
N ALA A 828 9.14 20.23 32.19
CA ALA A 828 8.29 20.05 31.03
C ALA A 828 7.88 21.41 30.43
N GLN A 829 7.63 21.47 29.14
CA GLN A 829 7.38 22.66 28.33
C GLN A 829 6.11 22.51 27.50
N ASP A 830 4.97 22.22 28.14
CA ASP A 830 3.68 22.19 27.45
C ASP A 830 3.28 23.61 26.99
N ARG A 831 3.46 23.87 25.69
CA ARG A 831 3.18 25.18 25.09
C ARG A 831 1.69 25.40 24.84
N ALA A 832 0.94 24.32 24.56
CA ALA A 832 -0.45 24.42 24.12
C ALA A 832 -1.43 24.49 25.31
N TRP A 833 -1.15 23.77 26.40
CA TRP A 833 -2.07 23.66 27.55
C TRP A 833 -1.56 24.31 28.84
N GLY A 834 -0.41 24.96 28.77
CA GLY A 834 0.16 25.73 29.87
C GLY A 834 1.38 25.07 30.48
N VAL A 835 2.45 25.86 30.60
CA VAL A 835 3.78 25.40 31.04
C VAL A 835 3.83 24.79 32.43
N ASP A 836 2.83 25.03 33.28
CA ASP A 836 2.81 24.53 34.65
C ASP A 836 2.06 23.21 34.80
N ARG A 837 1.35 22.75 33.76
CA ARG A 837 0.44 21.61 33.85
C ARG A 837 1.14 20.29 34.17
N ASP A 838 2.25 19.99 33.48
CA ASP A 838 3.09 18.83 33.82
C ASP A 838 3.94 19.10 35.08
N ASN A 839 4.30 20.35 35.37
CA ASN A 839 5.25 20.74 36.43
C ASN A 839 4.63 20.98 37.83
N ILE A 840 3.42 20.48 38.11
CA ILE A 840 2.69 20.79 39.35
C ILE A 840 3.47 20.42 40.61
N GLN A 841 4.08 19.22 40.64
CA GLN A 841 4.78 18.71 41.83
C GLN A 841 6.08 19.45 42.13
N PRO A 842 6.99 19.69 41.16
CA PRO A 842 8.13 20.59 41.36
C PRO A 842 7.71 21.96 41.89
N LEU A 843 6.66 22.55 41.33
CA LEU A 843 6.17 23.86 41.77
C LEU A 843 5.61 23.81 43.18
N GLN A 844 4.83 22.77 43.51
CA GLN A 844 4.27 22.54 44.83
C GLN A 844 5.37 22.43 45.90
N TYR A 845 6.37 21.59 45.67
CA TYR A 845 7.33 21.23 46.71
C TYR A 845 8.61 22.09 46.72
N GLN A 846 9.02 22.64 45.57
CA GLN A 846 10.29 23.37 45.42
C GLN A 846 10.13 24.82 44.97
N GLY A 847 8.94 25.23 44.49
CA GLY A 847 8.73 26.56 43.90
C GLY A 847 9.45 26.77 42.55
N ASN A 848 9.96 25.71 41.92
CA ASN A 848 10.61 25.75 40.61
C ASN A 848 10.22 24.52 39.77
N ARG A 849 10.63 24.45 38.50
CA ARG A 849 10.23 23.38 37.56
C ARG A 849 11.28 22.27 37.39
N ARG A 850 12.36 22.28 38.16
CA ARG A 850 13.43 21.26 38.05
C ARG A 850 12.93 19.92 38.62
N PRO A 851 13.57 18.79 38.28
CA PRO A 851 13.37 17.54 39.00
C PRO A 851 13.47 17.73 40.52
N LEU A 852 12.79 16.87 41.29
CA LEU A 852 12.84 16.97 42.75
C LEU A 852 14.24 16.73 43.29
N GLY A 853 14.71 17.62 44.16
CA GLY A 853 16.11 17.66 44.62
C GLY A 853 17.06 18.44 43.69
N GLY A 854 16.61 18.78 42.47
CA GLY A 854 17.38 19.55 41.51
C GLY A 854 17.72 20.95 42.01
N GLY A 855 18.96 21.38 41.81
CA GLY A 855 19.51 22.60 42.38
C GLY A 855 19.91 22.49 43.85
N GLY A 856 20.04 21.26 44.39
CA GLY A 856 20.45 21.00 45.78
C GLY A 856 19.31 21.11 46.81
N ASN A 857 18.05 21.14 46.38
CA ASN A 857 16.91 21.31 47.27
C ASN A 857 16.47 20.00 47.96
N CYS A 858 17.41 19.33 48.62
CA CYS A 858 17.19 18.06 49.32
C CYS A 858 16.29 18.23 50.56
N ALA A 859 16.20 19.44 51.11
CA ALA A 859 15.38 19.78 52.28
C ALA A 859 13.87 19.50 52.10
N VAL A 860 13.41 19.38 50.84
CA VAL A 860 12.03 18.96 50.54
C VAL A 860 11.68 17.64 51.22
N CYS A 861 12.54 16.63 51.11
CA CYS A 861 12.32 15.34 51.76
C CYS A 861 13.08 15.23 53.09
N HIS A 862 14.33 15.72 53.14
CA HIS A 862 15.20 15.53 54.30
C HIS A 862 14.90 16.47 55.48
N GLY A 863 14.12 17.53 55.27
CA GLY A 863 13.87 18.56 56.29
C GLY A 863 15.10 19.40 56.65
N GLN A 864 16.24 19.15 56.02
CA GLN A 864 17.50 19.85 56.17
C GLN A 864 18.27 19.81 54.84
N ASP A 865 19.23 20.71 54.68
CA ASP A 865 20.14 20.70 53.55
C ASP A 865 21.07 19.48 53.62
N MET A 866 21.45 18.96 52.45
CA MET A 866 22.34 17.81 52.31
C MET A 866 23.55 18.20 51.46
N GLU A 867 24.74 17.79 51.87
CA GLU A 867 26.00 18.08 51.15
C GLU A 867 26.21 17.14 49.96
N ASP A 868 25.80 15.88 50.09
CA ASP A 868 25.93 14.83 49.07
C ASP A 868 24.59 14.15 48.79
N SER A 869 24.42 13.64 47.56
CA SER A 869 23.26 12.85 47.15
C SER A 869 23.55 11.35 47.24
N VAL A 870 22.67 10.61 47.91
CA VAL A 870 22.67 9.13 47.95
C VAL A 870 21.83 8.50 46.83
N HIS A 871 21.19 9.31 45.99
CA HIS A 871 20.22 8.86 44.99
C HIS A 871 20.88 8.52 43.65
N HIS A 872 21.87 9.29 43.22
CA HIS A 872 22.81 8.96 42.15
C HIS A 872 23.88 10.04 42.06
N ALA A 873 25.01 9.71 41.44
CA ALA A 873 26.06 10.68 41.11
C ALA A 873 25.54 11.80 40.19
N ASN A 874 26.22 12.95 40.21
CA ASN A 874 25.94 14.07 39.30
C ASN A 874 24.49 14.59 39.34
N MET A 875 23.78 14.43 40.46
CA MET A 875 22.55 15.19 40.72
C MET A 875 22.84 16.67 40.46
N PRO A 876 22.06 17.37 39.62
CA PRO A 876 22.36 18.76 39.27
C PRO A 876 22.32 19.63 40.54
N GLY A 877 23.48 19.85 41.16
CA GLY A 877 23.64 20.52 42.43
C GLY A 877 24.97 21.26 42.43
N GLY A 878 24.90 22.59 42.46
CA GLY A 878 26.06 23.47 42.61
C GLY A 878 26.57 24.09 41.30
N ALA A 879 26.38 25.41 41.19
CA ALA A 879 26.96 26.36 40.24
C ALA A 879 27.81 25.84 39.05
N SER A 880 27.25 25.97 37.85
CA SER A 880 27.92 26.60 36.70
C SER A 880 26.93 27.47 35.95
#